data_AF-A0A9W8Z8F8-F1
#
_entry.id   AF-A0A9W8Z8F8-F1
#
_cell.length_a   1.000
_cell.length_b   1.000
_cell.length_c   1.000
_cell.angle_alpha   90.00
_cell.angle_beta   90.00
_cell.angle_gamma   90.00
#
_symmetry.space_group_name_H-M   'P 1'
#
loop_
_entity.id
_entity.type
_entity.pdbx_description
1 polymer ?
#
loop_
_entity_poly.entity_id
_entity_poly.type
_entity_poly.pdbx_seq_one_letter_code
_entity_poly.pdbx_strand_id
1 'polypeptide(L)'
;MFVPKVIGFVGLLAGLAAAQTTTLQAESATLSGVTVATAVAGYTGTGYVEGFDEGTDKITFTVPSTTQQLYDLKLVYNGPYGDKYTYVVLNSAGGSQVSLPATTAWTTVSAGQVLLNAGNNTVEIQNNWGWYLIDSIILSPSPKRGPHKITTQPVSPNANADARALLKYLGSIYGKNILSGQQDQASLDWVTQNVGKTPAILGLDLMDYTESRISRGASSTDVDKAIAFNKKGGIVTLVWHWGAPTGLYDNATQPWYSGFYTAATDFNVETALKDTTNANYTLLIKDIDTIAIQLKKLQDAGVPVLWRPLHEAEGKWFWWGAKGPEPAKKLYKIVFDRLTRIHKLQNLIWVWNSVDPAWYPGNSYVDIVSADTYAQGDHGPISATYNNLLTLTGDTKIIAAAEIGSVMEPALLKAYQADWAWFVVWSGDYISAGVWNSLDLLKRVYNDAYVLTLDEIQGWRKKPDHFFVPSLSAMSDRAATSLSAKGSHVALLPSPPSSPKQACNFGSSILRGKNWLHENARRMLNQIEGSAVFEDTFSQFLIMEATNDASLLHLHPYKHLEMNEDIENTMSTAKRWNYFLGAPIGTTKAFPADVDTTSYSLLAFTPVSRVHVILDDMLANRNDDGLVQTYWDPERPRIDICVLANVVRVFYKYDRGTEVNQCLDYISNALFSGSYGAGTRHYCTPETFLFFLSHLVVDNPNAAQLKCLRQPLASALAARTGVYENQVTQSELDLVQSCQAKGEDYEAYIPSVGGLALAMRILSCHSLSVRPAGIARHRTSRSDAR
;
A
#
# COMPACT_ATOMS: atom_id res chain seq x y z
N MET A 1 6.22 -68.18 34.23
CA MET A 1 6.54 -68.11 32.79
C MET A 1 5.50 -67.18 32.17
N PHE A 2 5.80 -65.88 32.06
CA PHE A 2 4.84 -64.86 31.61
C PHE A 2 5.09 -64.52 30.15
N VAL A 3 4.01 -64.48 29.34
CA VAL A 3 4.04 -64.06 27.93
C VAL A 3 3.31 -62.72 27.82
N PRO A 4 3.96 -61.63 27.39
CA PRO A 4 3.28 -60.37 27.11
C PRO A 4 2.72 -60.37 25.68
N LYS A 5 1.44 -60.00 25.53
CA LYS A 5 0.86 -59.64 24.22
C LYS A 5 1.31 -58.22 23.85
N VAL A 6 1.92 -58.05 22.68
CA VAL A 6 2.13 -56.73 22.07
C VAL A 6 0.96 -56.43 21.16
N ILE A 7 0.26 -55.32 21.40
CA ILE A 7 -0.77 -54.79 20.51
C ILE A 7 -0.10 -53.76 19.60
N GLY A 8 0.00 -54.06 18.31
CA GLY A 8 0.56 -53.14 17.32
C GLY A 8 -0.46 -52.08 16.90
N PHE A 9 -0.17 -50.81 17.18
CA PHE A 9 -0.88 -49.69 16.56
C PHE A 9 -0.44 -49.55 15.10
N VAL A 10 -1.36 -49.77 14.15
CA VAL A 10 -1.13 -49.42 12.74
C VAL A 10 -1.41 -47.94 12.58
N GLY A 11 -0.35 -47.13 12.58
CA GLY A 11 -0.44 -45.70 12.27
C GLY A 11 -0.70 -45.49 10.78
N LEU A 12 -1.81 -44.80 10.46
CA LEU A 12 -2.18 -44.47 9.08
C LEU A 12 -1.29 -43.32 8.56
N LEU A 13 -0.17 -43.64 7.93
CA LEU A 13 0.67 -42.66 7.22
C LEU A 13 0.01 -42.27 5.90
N ALA A 14 -0.87 -41.26 5.95
CA ALA A 14 -1.33 -40.56 4.76
C ALA A 14 -0.18 -39.74 4.17
N GLY A 15 0.47 -40.28 3.13
CA GLY A 15 1.53 -39.58 2.42
C GLY A 15 0.99 -38.37 1.66
N LEU A 16 1.66 -37.22 1.80
CA LEU A 16 1.48 -36.05 0.93
C LEU A 16 1.95 -36.42 -0.48
N ALA A 17 1.03 -36.84 -1.34
CA ALA A 17 1.27 -36.92 -2.77
C ALA A 17 1.41 -35.48 -3.31
N ALA A 18 2.60 -35.12 -3.78
CA ALA A 18 2.78 -33.90 -4.54
C ALA A 18 1.94 -33.98 -5.83
N ALA A 19 1.17 -32.93 -6.13
CA ALA A 19 0.49 -32.84 -7.41
C ALA A 19 1.52 -32.93 -8.55
N GLN A 20 1.20 -33.69 -9.60
CA GLN A 20 2.14 -34.06 -10.66
C GLN A 20 1.76 -33.38 -11.98
N THR A 21 2.76 -33.03 -12.81
CA THR A 21 2.52 -32.58 -14.18
C THR A 21 1.70 -33.61 -14.95
N THR A 22 0.60 -33.15 -15.54
CA THR A 22 -0.38 -33.95 -16.27
C THR A 22 -0.48 -33.46 -17.71
N THR A 23 -0.51 -34.38 -18.67
CA THR A 23 -0.77 -34.06 -20.09
C THR A 23 -2.12 -34.64 -20.47
N LEU A 24 -2.98 -33.85 -21.09
CA LEU A 24 -4.32 -34.25 -21.55
C LEU A 24 -4.37 -34.15 -23.07
N GLN A 25 -4.68 -35.27 -23.71
CA GLN A 25 -4.67 -35.44 -25.16
C GLN A 25 -5.91 -34.82 -25.81
N ALA A 26 -5.75 -34.03 -26.87
CA ALA A 26 -6.83 -33.25 -27.46
C ALA A 26 -7.92 -34.12 -28.09
N GLU A 27 -7.54 -35.22 -28.72
CA GLU A 27 -8.45 -36.19 -29.33
C GLU A 27 -9.23 -37.04 -28.31
N SER A 28 -8.85 -36.96 -27.03
CA SER A 28 -9.59 -37.56 -25.90
C SER A 28 -10.53 -36.57 -25.19
N ALA A 29 -10.57 -35.30 -25.62
CA ALA A 29 -11.42 -34.26 -25.03
C ALA A 29 -12.81 -34.19 -25.70
N THR A 30 -13.70 -33.34 -25.17
CA THR A 30 -15.00 -33.10 -25.82
C THR A 30 -14.82 -32.13 -26.98
N LEU A 31 -15.20 -32.52 -28.18
CA LEU A 31 -15.02 -31.74 -29.41
C LEU A 31 -16.33 -31.09 -29.85
N SER A 32 -16.27 -29.85 -30.33
CA SER A 32 -17.38 -29.10 -30.91
C SER A 32 -16.89 -28.39 -32.17
N GLY A 33 -17.47 -28.70 -33.34
CA GLY A 33 -17.06 -28.17 -34.65
C GLY A 33 -15.77 -28.77 -35.22
N VAL A 34 -14.77 -28.99 -34.36
CA VAL A 34 -13.45 -29.55 -34.68
C VAL A 34 -13.45 -31.09 -34.83
N THR A 35 -12.42 -31.65 -35.47
CA THR A 35 -12.27 -33.10 -35.73
C THR A 35 -10.88 -33.64 -35.39
N VAL A 36 -10.78 -34.96 -35.20
CA VAL A 36 -9.51 -35.66 -34.94
C VAL A 36 -8.82 -36.02 -36.26
N ALA A 37 -7.53 -35.72 -36.36
CA ALA A 37 -6.69 -36.03 -37.51
C ALA A 37 -5.36 -36.68 -37.09
N THR A 38 -4.67 -37.25 -38.09
CA THR A 38 -3.41 -38.02 -37.91
C THR A 38 -2.39 -37.75 -39.04
N ALA A 39 -2.68 -36.80 -39.94
CA ALA A 39 -1.89 -36.59 -41.16
C ALA A 39 -0.50 -35.96 -40.88
N VAL A 40 -0.42 -35.05 -39.91
CA VAL A 40 0.84 -34.40 -39.51
C VAL A 40 1.56 -35.22 -38.44
N ALA A 41 2.58 -35.98 -38.84
CA ALA A 41 3.34 -36.84 -37.92
C ALA A 41 3.99 -36.07 -36.75
N GLY A 42 4.22 -36.77 -35.63
CA GLY A 42 4.94 -36.25 -34.45
C GLY A 42 4.05 -35.78 -33.28
N TYR A 43 2.74 -35.97 -33.37
CA TYR A 43 1.81 -35.85 -32.24
C TYR A 43 2.01 -36.97 -31.20
N THR A 44 1.38 -36.83 -30.05
CA THR A 44 1.35 -37.77 -28.93
C THR A 44 -0.05 -38.41 -28.80
N GLY A 45 -0.16 -39.53 -28.09
CA GLY A 45 -1.44 -40.25 -28.01
C GLY A 45 -1.80 -40.94 -29.32
N THR A 46 -3.01 -40.70 -29.82
CA THR A 46 -3.64 -41.39 -30.96
C THR A 46 -3.93 -40.48 -32.16
N GLY A 47 -3.93 -39.17 -31.96
CA GLY A 47 -4.12 -38.16 -33.01
C GLY A 47 -3.87 -36.76 -32.48
N TYR A 48 -4.36 -35.78 -33.21
CA TYR A 48 -4.46 -34.38 -32.78
C TYR A 48 -5.78 -33.80 -33.28
N VAL A 49 -6.13 -32.58 -32.90
CA VAL A 49 -7.38 -31.92 -33.31
C VAL A 49 -7.13 -30.77 -34.28
N GLU A 50 -7.94 -30.70 -35.34
CA GLU A 50 -7.94 -29.67 -36.39
C GLU A 50 -9.38 -29.29 -36.82
N GLY A 51 -9.51 -28.35 -37.76
CA GLY A 51 -10.82 -27.85 -38.22
C GLY A 51 -11.41 -26.77 -37.32
N PHE A 52 -10.60 -25.81 -36.89
CA PHE A 52 -11.06 -24.57 -36.26
C PHE A 52 -11.39 -23.55 -37.34
N ASP A 53 -12.62 -23.57 -37.84
CA ASP A 53 -13.04 -22.79 -39.01
C ASP A 53 -14.09 -21.72 -38.64
N GLU A 54 -15.04 -22.08 -37.78
CA GLU A 54 -16.14 -21.24 -37.30
C GLU A 54 -15.91 -20.72 -35.87
N GLY A 55 -16.44 -19.54 -35.54
CA GLY A 55 -16.21 -18.90 -34.23
C GLY A 55 -16.75 -19.67 -33.00
N THR A 56 -17.54 -20.72 -33.22
CA THR A 56 -18.07 -21.63 -32.17
C THR A 56 -17.19 -22.85 -31.91
N ASP A 57 -16.15 -23.08 -32.72
CA ASP A 57 -15.38 -24.32 -32.71
C ASP A 57 -14.46 -24.38 -31.49
N LYS A 58 -14.44 -25.53 -30.80
CA LYS A 58 -13.67 -25.68 -29.57
C LYS A 58 -13.36 -27.12 -29.16
N ILE A 59 -12.33 -27.23 -28.34
CA ILE A 59 -11.97 -28.41 -27.55
C ILE A 59 -12.25 -28.10 -26.08
N THR A 60 -13.05 -28.93 -25.39
CA THR A 60 -13.32 -28.80 -23.95
C THR A 60 -12.69 -29.96 -23.18
N PHE A 61 -11.61 -29.67 -22.47
CA PHE A 61 -10.93 -30.61 -21.56
C PHE A 61 -11.63 -30.61 -20.19
N THR A 62 -11.92 -31.78 -19.64
CA THR A 62 -12.36 -31.92 -18.24
C THR A 62 -11.16 -32.20 -17.34
N VAL A 63 -10.96 -31.36 -16.33
CA VAL A 63 -9.78 -31.38 -15.46
C VAL A 63 -10.19 -31.51 -13.99
N PRO A 64 -10.04 -32.68 -13.37
CA PRO A 64 -10.30 -32.86 -11.93
C PRO A 64 -9.16 -32.26 -11.10
N SER A 65 -9.49 -31.59 -10.00
CA SER A 65 -8.53 -31.18 -8.96
C SER A 65 -9.07 -31.51 -7.56
N THR A 66 -8.21 -31.95 -6.66
CA THR A 66 -8.60 -32.32 -5.28
C THR A 66 -8.77 -31.11 -4.36
N THR A 67 -8.03 -30.04 -4.65
CA THR A 67 -8.06 -28.75 -3.93
C THR A 67 -8.14 -27.60 -4.93
N GLN A 68 -8.45 -26.39 -4.46
CA GLN A 68 -8.22 -25.20 -5.29
C GLN A 68 -6.70 -24.96 -5.41
N GLN A 69 -6.17 -24.90 -6.63
CA GLN A 69 -4.74 -24.79 -6.90
C GLN A 69 -4.46 -24.18 -8.28
N LEU A 70 -3.40 -23.37 -8.36
CA LEU A 70 -2.91 -22.78 -9.60
C LEU A 70 -2.01 -23.75 -10.37
N TYR A 71 -2.21 -23.85 -11.67
CA TYR A 71 -1.41 -24.66 -12.59
C TYR A 71 -0.91 -23.81 -13.77
N ASP A 72 0.35 -23.98 -14.14
CA ASP A 72 0.91 -23.50 -15.39
C ASP A 72 0.33 -24.33 -16.54
N LEU A 73 -0.26 -23.66 -17.53
CA LEU A 73 -0.89 -24.29 -18.69
C LEU A 73 -0.03 -24.05 -19.92
N LYS A 74 0.19 -25.12 -20.70
CA LYS A 74 0.85 -25.04 -22.00
C LYS A 74 0.03 -25.78 -23.05
N LEU A 75 0.06 -25.28 -24.28
CA LEU A 75 -0.52 -25.95 -25.45
C LEU A 75 0.61 -26.57 -26.26
N VAL A 76 0.45 -27.83 -26.67
CA VAL A 76 1.26 -28.44 -27.72
C VAL A 76 0.50 -28.27 -29.04
N TYR A 77 1.10 -27.56 -29.98
CA TYR A 77 0.43 -27.14 -31.21
C TYR A 77 1.34 -27.19 -32.43
N ASN A 78 0.72 -27.14 -33.60
CA ASN A 78 1.36 -26.91 -34.89
C ASN A 78 0.59 -25.78 -35.62
N GLY A 79 1.30 -24.80 -36.18
CA GLY A 79 0.73 -23.58 -36.75
C GLY A 79 1.19 -23.36 -38.19
N PRO A 80 0.83 -24.26 -39.14
CA PRO A 80 1.45 -24.28 -40.47
C PRO A 80 0.93 -23.17 -41.39
N TYR A 81 -0.15 -22.48 -41.01
CA TYR A 81 -0.84 -21.48 -41.82
C TYR A 81 -0.44 -20.03 -41.49
N GLY A 82 0.78 -19.82 -40.95
CA GLY A 82 1.27 -18.54 -40.44
C GLY A 82 0.75 -18.22 -39.03
N ASP A 83 1.18 -17.11 -38.44
CA ASP A 83 0.83 -16.72 -37.06
C ASP A 83 -0.69 -16.73 -36.81
N LYS A 84 -1.11 -17.26 -35.66
CA LYS A 84 -2.51 -17.32 -35.21
C LYS A 84 -2.65 -16.91 -33.75
N TYR A 85 -3.90 -16.83 -33.33
CA TYR A 85 -4.29 -16.75 -31.93
C TYR A 85 -5.43 -17.76 -31.67
N THR A 86 -5.50 -18.25 -30.45
CA THR A 86 -6.61 -19.04 -29.89
C THR A 86 -7.11 -18.36 -28.61
N TYR A 87 -8.32 -18.67 -28.15
CA TYR A 87 -8.74 -18.36 -26.78
C TYR A 87 -8.57 -19.57 -25.87
N VAL A 88 -8.25 -19.31 -24.61
CA VAL A 88 -8.21 -20.30 -23.52
C VAL A 88 -9.15 -19.85 -22.42
N VAL A 89 -10.21 -20.63 -22.20
CA VAL A 89 -11.33 -20.32 -21.29
C VAL A 89 -11.36 -21.32 -20.14
N LEU A 90 -11.47 -20.86 -18.90
CA LEU A 90 -11.51 -21.71 -17.70
C LEU A 90 -12.87 -21.63 -17.03
N ASN A 91 -13.55 -22.76 -16.84
CA ASN A 91 -14.86 -22.86 -16.17
C ASN A 91 -15.92 -21.90 -16.74
N SER A 92 -15.85 -21.63 -18.05
CA SER A 92 -16.68 -20.64 -18.76
C SER A 92 -16.56 -19.18 -18.26
N ALA A 93 -15.53 -18.87 -17.46
CA ALA A 93 -15.11 -17.51 -17.17
C ALA A 93 -14.15 -16.99 -18.27
N GLY A 94 -13.99 -15.65 -18.36
CA GLY A 94 -13.31 -14.92 -19.44
C GLY A 94 -12.06 -15.60 -20.04
N GLY A 95 -11.97 -15.55 -21.38
CA GLY A 95 -10.94 -16.25 -22.14
C GLY A 95 -9.69 -15.42 -22.40
N SER A 96 -8.53 -15.91 -21.95
CA SER A 96 -7.24 -15.31 -22.29
C SER A 96 -6.85 -15.66 -23.73
N GLN A 97 -6.42 -14.66 -24.50
CA GLN A 97 -5.88 -14.87 -25.84
C GLN A 97 -4.45 -15.43 -25.76
N VAL A 98 -4.15 -16.46 -26.54
CA VAL A 98 -2.82 -17.08 -26.63
C VAL A 98 -2.32 -16.98 -28.06
N SER A 99 -1.13 -16.40 -28.24
CA SER A 99 -0.47 -16.33 -29.55
C SER A 99 0.12 -17.69 -29.92
N LEU A 100 -0.09 -18.08 -31.18
CA LEU A 100 0.43 -19.30 -31.80
C LEU A 100 1.33 -18.89 -32.98
N PRO A 101 2.63 -18.62 -32.75
CA PRO A 101 3.59 -18.33 -33.81
C PRO A 101 3.62 -19.38 -34.93
N ALA A 102 3.93 -18.94 -36.15
CA ALA A 102 4.04 -19.83 -37.31
C ALA A 102 5.09 -20.94 -37.08
N THR A 103 4.66 -22.20 -37.23
CA THR A 103 5.54 -23.37 -37.10
C THR A 103 4.97 -24.53 -37.90
N THR A 104 5.83 -25.30 -38.57
CA THR A 104 5.46 -26.58 -39.20
C THR A 104 5.82 -27.78 -38.32
N ALA A 105 6.49 -27.55 -37.18
CA ALA A 105 6.83 -28.56 -36.20
C ALA A 105 5.93 -28.44 -34.96
N TRP A 106 5.61 -29.58 -34.34
CA TRP A 106 4.99 -29.62 -33.02
C TRP A 106 5.88 -28.91 -32.00
N THR A 107 5.33 -27.88 -31.36
CA THR A 107 6.04 -27.09 -30.35
C THR A 107 5.11 -26.76 -29.20
N THR A 108 5.67 -26.25 -28.11
CA THR A 108 4.93 -25.92 -26.90
C THR A 108 4.93 -24.41 -26.68
N VAL A 109 3.75 -23.85 -26.42
CA VAL A 109 3.58 -22.44 -26.04
C VAL A 109 2.94 -22.32 -24.65
N SER A 110 3.30 -21.27 -23.92
CA SER A 110 2.64 -20.93 -22.65
C SER A 110 1.25 -20.36 -22.94
N ALA A 111 0.23 -20.93 -22.31
CA ALA A 111 -1.11 -20.38 -22.24
C ALA A 111 -1.37 -19.67 -20.90
N GLY A 112 -0.30 -19.29 -20.20
CA GLY A 112 -0.39 -18.68 -18.87
C GLY A 112 -0.62 -19.71 -17.78
N GLN A 113 -1.56 -19.41 -16.90
CA GLN A 113 -1.88 -20.22 -15.72
C GLN A 113 -3.40 -20.40 -15.63
N VAL A 114 -3.87 -21.42 -14.92
CA VAL A 114 -5.28 -21.69 -14.64
C VAL A 114 -5.47 -22.04 -13.17
N LEU A 115 -6.44 -21.40 -12.50
CA LEU A 115 -6.81 -21.70 -11.12
C LEU A 115 -7.90 -22.77 -11.08
N LEU A 116 -7.48 -24.04 -10.98
CA LEU A 116 -8.42 -25.15 -10.87
C LEU A 116 -9.07 -25.11 -9.49
N ASN A 117 -10.40 -25.17 -9.44
CA ASN A 117 -11.19 -25.34 -8.23
C ASN A 117 -11.22 -26.81 -7.79
N ALA A 118 -11.52 -27.08 -6.52
CA ALA A 118 -11.76 -28.45 -6.06
C ALA A 118 -13.00 -29.04 -6.78
N GLY A 119 -12.87 -30.26 -7.30
CA GLY A 119 -13.86 -30.89 -8.18
C GLY A 119 -13.44 -30.87 -9.66
N ASN A 120 -14.43 -30.96 -10.55
CA ASN A 120 -14.21 -30.92 -11.99
C ASN A 120 -14.17 -29.48 -12.50
N ASN A 121 -13.18 -29.18 -13.35
CA ASN A 121 -13.03 -27.92 -14.05
C ASN A 121 -13.12 -28.17 -15.57
N THR A 122 -13.45 -27.13 -16.34
CA THR A 122 -13.30 -27.15 -17.80
C THR A 122 -12.19 -26.20 -18.23
N VAL A 123 -11.31 -26.67 -19.10
CA VAL A 123 -10.38 -25.82 -19.86
C VAL A 123 -10.78 -25.94 -21.32
N GLU A 124 -11.24 -24.85 -21.91
CA GLU A 124 -11.64 -24.83 -23.32
C GLU A 124 -10.60 -24.12 -24.17
N ILE A 125 -10.22 -24.74 -25.29
CA ILE A 125 -9.46 -24.11 -26.37
C ILE A 125 -10.49 -23.74 -27.43
N GLN A 126 -10.85 -22.46 -27.51
CA GLN A 126 -11.88 -21.96 -28.42
C GLN A 126 -11.25 -21.25 -29.62
N ASN A 127 -11.94 -21.32 -30.76
CA ASN A 127 -11.51 -20.66 -31.98
C ASN A 127 -11.35 -19.14 -31.77
N ASN A 128 -10.36 -18.57 -32.45
CA ASN A 128 -10.19 -17.13 -32.59
C ASN A 128 -9.80 -16.80 -34.05
N TRP A 129 -8.56 -17.05 -34.46
CA TRP A 129 -8.14 -16.87 -35.87
C TRP A 129 -8.27 -18.16 -36.73
N GLY A 130 -8.59 -19.29 -36.10
CA GLY A 130 -8.68 -20.60 -36.76
C GLY A 130 -7.36 -21.13 -37.30
N TRP A 131 -7.44 -22.22 -38.08
CA TRP A 131 -6.31 -22.69 -38.89
C TRP A 131 -5.03 -22.98 -38.08
N TYR A 132 -5.17 -23.81 -37.04
CA TYR A 132 -4.06 -24.40 -36.26
C TYR A 132 -4.44 -25.82 -35.79
N LEU A 133 -3.43 -26.59 -35.38
CA LEU A 133 -3.58 -27.97 -34.93
C LEU A 133 -3.19 -28.06 -33.45
N ILE A 134 -4.00 -28.71 -32.61
CA ILE A 134 -3.75 -28.88 -31.17
C ILE A 134 -3.56 -30.38 -30.87
N ASP A 135 -2.39 -30.74 -30.34
CA ASP A 135 -2.04 -32.10 -29.91
C ASP A 135 -2.53 -32.36 -28.49
N SER A 136 -2.11 -31.53 -27.54
CA SER A 136 -2.39 -31.75 -26.12
C SER A 136 -2.28 -30.46 -25.30
N ILE A 137 -2.82 -30.50 -24.08
CA ILE A 137 -2.52 -29.50 -23.05
C ILE A 137 -1.68 -30.11 -21.93
N ILE A 138 -0.72 -29.34 -21.42
CA ILE A 138 0.13 -29.73 -20.30
C ILE A 138 -0.18 -28.81 -19.12
N LEU A 139 -0.56 -29.41 -17.99
CA LEU A 139 -0.84 -28.76 -16.71
C LEU A 139 0.25 -29.14 -15.71
N SER A 140 0.94 -28.15 -15.15
CA SER A 140 1.92 -28.36 -14.07
C SER A 140 1.56 -27.49 -12.87
N PRO A 141 1.54 -28.00 -11.62
CA PRO A 141 1.34 -27.17 -10.44
C PRO A 141 2.25 -25.94 -10.44
N SER A 142 1.66 -24.75 -10.38
CA SER A 142 2.44 -23.52 -10.37
C SER A 142 3.26 -23.43 -9.08
N PRO A 143 4.58 -23.21 -9.14
CA PRO A 143 5.36 -22.95 -7.95
C PRO A 143 4.89 -21.62 -7.33
N LYS A 144 4.67 -21.59 -6.02
CA LYS A 144 4.30 -20.36 -5.31
C LYS A 144 5.37 -19.29 -5.56
N ARG A 145 4.95 -18.14 -6.11
CA ARG A 145 5.82 -16.99 -6.38
C ARG A 145 6.55 -16.58 -5.09
N GLY A 146 7.88 -16.51 -5.17
CA GLY A 146 8.73 -15.96 -4.11
C GLY A 146 8.78 -14.44 -4.12
N PRO A 147 9.54 -13.81 -3.21
CA PRO A 147 9.74 -12.36 -3.22
C PRO A 147 10.40 -11.88 -4.52
N HIS A 148 9.89 -10.78 -5.07
CA HIS A 148 10.42 -10.16 -6.29
C HIS A 148 11.87 -9.67 -6.14
N LYS A 149 12.65 -9.77 -7.21
CA LYS A 149 14.07 -9.34 -7.29
C LYS A 149 14.23 -7.92 -7.85
N ILE A 150 13.18 -7.10 -7.77
CA ILE A 150 13.16 -5.76 -8.36
C ILE A 150 14.24 -4.83 -7.81
N THR A 151 14.77 -3.97 -8.69
CA THR A 151 15.52 -2.79 -8.27
C THR A 151 14.63 -1.54 -8.27
N THR A 152 14.84 -0.66 -7.29
CA THR A 152 14.23 0.68 -7.23
C THR A 152 15.24 1.80 -7.49
N GLN A 153 16.42 1.45 -8.03
CA GLN A 153 17.40 2.41 -8.54
C GLN A 153 17.00 2.84 -9.96
N PRO A 154 16.76 4.14 -10.22
CA PRO A 154 16.44 4.60 -11.56
C PRO A 154 17.60 4.40 -12.55
N VAL A 155 17.28 4.06 -13.80
CA VAL A 155 18.26 3.98 -14.91
C VAL A 155 18.80 5.35 -15.29
N SER A 156 18.06 6.43 -15.00
CA SER A 156 18.56 7.80 -15.09
C SER A 156 19.54 8.06 -13.95
N PRO A 157 20.85 8.23 -14.22
CA PRO A 157 21.86 8.41 -13.16
C PRO A 157 21.65 9.72 -12.38
N ASN A 158 20.96 10.68 -12.98
CA ASN A 158 20.69 12.00 -12.41
C ASN A 158 19.23 12.15 -11.96
N ALA A 159 18.47 11.05 -11.77
CA ALA A 159 17.09 11.14 -11.28
C ALA A 159 16.96 12.05 -10.05
N ASN A 160 15.87 12.81 -9.92
CA ASN A 160 15.66 13.73 -8.81
C ASN A 160 15.12 13.00 -7.56
N ALA A 161 14.88 13.75 -6.47
CA ALA A 161 14.37 13.16 -5.23
C ALA A 161 12.97 12.55 -5.42
N ASP A 162 12.08 13.22 -6.14
CA ASP A 162 10.69 12.80 -6.35
C ASP A 162 10.57 11.54 -7.22
N ALA A 163 11.37 11.43 -8.29
CA ALA A 163 11.40 10.24 -9.14
C ALA A 163 11.96 9.02 -8.38
N ARG A 164 12.99 9.21 -7.56
CA ARG A 164 13.46 8.15 -6.64
C ARG A 164 12.41 7.78 -5.60
N ALA A 165 11.69 8.75 -5.03
CA ALA A 165 10.63 8.48 -4.06
C ALA A 165 9.47 7.69 -4.69
N LEU A 166 9.03 8.07 -5.90
CA LEU A 166 8.00 7.35 -6.66
C LEU A 166 8.43 5.91 -6.97
N LEU A 167 9.64 5.70 -7.52
CA LEU A 167 10.11 4.35 -7.86
C LEU A 167 10.29 3.48 -6.59
N LYS A 168 10.77 4.06 -5.49
CA LYS A 168 10.85 3.38 -4.19
C LYS A 168 9.48 3.03 -3.62
N TYR A 169 8.49 3.92 -3.75
CA TYR A 169 7.12 3.66 -3.32
C TYR A 169 6.50 2.50 -4.11
N LEU A 170 6.58 2.55 -5.44
CA LEU A 170 6.09 1.48 -6.32
C LEU A 170 6.71 0.14 -5.94
N GLY A 171 8.02 0.08 -5.72
CA GLY A 171 8.68 -1.14 -5.26
C GLY A 171 8.32 -1.58 -3.83
N SER A 172 7.81 -0.69 -2.98
CA SER A 172 7.38 -1.02 -1.62
C SER A 172 6.00 -1.70 -1.56
N ILE A 173 5.14 -1.43 -2.55
CA ILE A 173 3.79 -2.02 -2.69
C ILE A 173 3.73 -3.18 -3.70
N TYR A 174 4.74 -3.32 -4.55
CA TYR A 174 4.83 -4.40 -5.54
C TYR A 174 4.77 -5.78 -4.87
N GLY A 175 3.89 -6.67 -5.37
CA GLY A 175 3.59 -7.96 -4.74
C GLY A 175 2.66 -7.91 -3.52
N LYS A 176 2.05 -6.75 -3.21
CA LYS A 176 1.14 -6.56 -2.05
C LYS A 176 -0.17 -5.88 -2.42
N ASN A 177 -0.11 -4.90 -3.32
CA ASN A 177 -1.22 -4.07 -3.74
C ASN A 177 -1.06 -3.65 -5.21
N ILE A 178 -2.15 -3.23 -5.83
CA ILE A 178 -2.20 -2.64 -7.17
C ILE A 178 -2.73 -1.21 -7.09
N LEU A 179 -2.10 -0.24 -7.77
CA LEU A 179 -2.64 1.12 -7.88
C LEU A 179 -3.75 1.16 -8.94
N SER A 180 -4.86 1.81 -8.59
CA SER A 180 -5.90 2.18 -9.56
C SER A 180 -5.47 3.36 -10.42
N GLY A 181 -5.85 3.35 -11.69
CA GLY A 181 -5.53 4.42 -12.62
C GLY A 181 -6.60 4.60 -13.69
N GLN A 182 -6.68 5.82 -14.21
CA GLN A 182 -7.62 6.20 -15.25
C GLN A 182 -6.96 7.16 -16.25
N GLN A 183 -7.14 6.89 -17.54
CA GLN A 183 -6.77 7.82 -18.60
C GLN A 183 -7.77 8.98 -18.63
N ASP A 184 -7.24 10.19 -18.79
CA ASP A 184 -7.93 11.48 -18.91
C ASP A 184 -8.69 11.97 -17.65
N GLN A 185 -8.80 13.31 -17.55
CA GLN A 185 -9.40 13.99 -16.40
C GLN A 185 -10.93 13.82 -16.32
N ALA A 186 -11.64 13.83 -17.45
CA ALA A 186 -13.10 13.69 -17.48
C ALA A 186 -13.52 12.27 -17.08
N SER A 187 -12.78 11.26 -17.53
CA SER A 187 -12.97 9.88 -17.09
C SER A 187 -12.61 9.70 -15.60
N LEU A 188 -11.51 10.30 -15.11
CA LEU A 188 -11.16 10.29 -13.67
C LEU A 188 -12.22 10.97 -12.80
N ASP A 189 -12.80 12.08 -13.27
CA ASP A 189 -13.91 12.76 -12.61
C ASP A 189 -15.19 11.91 -12.64
N TRP A 190 -15.46 11.20 -13.74
CA TRP A 190 -16.59 10.26 -13.85
C TRP A 190 -16.48 9.11 -12.84
N VAL A 191 -15.30 8.49 -12.71
CA VAL A 191 -15.05 7.44 -11.71
C VAL A 191 -15.25 7.99 -10.31
N THR A 192 -14.66 9.16 -10.01
CA THR A 192 -14.82 9.84 -8.72
C THR A 192 -16.29 10.06 -8.35
N GLN A 193 -17.11 10.51 -9.30
CA GLN A 193 -18.53 10.82 -9.07
C GLN A 193 -19.42 9.57 -8.97
N ASN A 194 -19.20 8.55 -9.81
CA ASN A 194 -20.12 7.41 -9.94
C ASN A 194 -19.71 6.20 -9.09
N VAL A 195 -18.41 6.02 -8.86
CA VAL A 195 -17.84 4.94 -8.05
C VAL A 195 -17.63 5.37 -6.60
N GLY A 196 -17.42 6.68 -6.35
CA GLY A 196 -17.19 7.23 -5.01
C GLY A 196 -15.74 7.16 -4.53
N LYS A 197 -14.82 6.77 -5.42
CA LYS A 197 -13.37 6.64 -5.22
C LYS A 197 -12.66 7.27 -6.42
N THR A 198 -11.52 7.92 -6.18
CA THR A 198 -10.70 8.54 -7.23
C THR A 198 -9.48 7.65 -7.50
N PRO A 199 -9.18 7.31 -8.77
CA PRO A 199 -7.97 6.60 -9.15
C PRO A 199 -6.68 7.22 -8.57
N ALA A 200 -5.73 6.40 -8.16
CA ALA A 200 -4.42 6.85 -7.64
C ALA A 200 -3.51 7.45 -8.72
N ILE A 201 -3.65 6.98 -9.96
CA ILE A 201 -2.91 7.42 -11.14
C ILE A 201 -3.84 8.15 -12.13
N LEU A 202 -3.40 9.29 -12.62
CA LEU A 202 -3.98 9.98 -13.77
C LEU A 202 -3.06 9.77 -14.99
N GLY A 203 -3.62 9.17 -16.04
CA GLY A 203 -2.99 9.04 -17.35
C GLY A 203 -3.37 10.21 -18.27
N LEU A 204 -2.39 10.77 -18.96
CA LEU A 204 -2.53 11.95 -19.82
C LEU A 204 -1.64 11.81 -21.07
N ASP A 205 -1.82 12.69 -22.05
CA ASP A 205 -1.12 12.60 -23.34
C ASP A 205 -0.44 13.90 -23.75
N LEU A 206 0.75 13.79 -24.34
CA LEU A 206 1.48 14.92 -24.92
C LEU A 206 1.26 15.10 -26.44
N MET A 207 0.35 14.34 -27.08
CA MET A 207 0.07 14.40 -28.53
C MET A 207 -0.09 15.82 -29.07
N ASP A 208 -0.85 16.65 -28.35
CA ASP A 208 -1.23 18.02 -28.74
C ASP A 208 -0.20 19.09 -28.37
N TYR A 209 0.99 18.67 -27.94
CA TYR A 209 2.17 19.53 -27.88
C TYR A 209 3.13 19.33 -29.07
N THR A 210 2.81 18.44 -30.02
CA THR A 210 3.64 18.17 -31.21
C THR A 210 3.35 19.19 -32.33
N GLU A 211 4.38 19.68 -33.04
CA GLU A 211 4.24 20.69 -34.10
C GLU A 211 3.25 20.26 -35.20
N SER A 212 3.28 18.97 -35.57
CA SER A 212 2.39 18.37 -36.57
C SER A 212 0.89 18.56 -36.27
N ARG A 213 0.54 18.69 -34.98
CA ARG A 213 -0.81 18.96 -34.46
C ARG A 213 -1.03 20.45 -34.11
N ILE A 214 -0.08 21.11 -33.43
CA ILE A 214 -0.19 22.54 -33.07
C ILE A 214 -0.36 23.43 -34.31
N SER A 215 0.39 23.17 -35.38
CA SER A 215 0.30 23.91 -36.65
C SER A 215 -1.07 23.82 -37.33
N ARG A 216 -1.95 22.93 -36.85
CA ARG A 216 -3.33 22.72 -37.31
C ARG A 216 -4.39 23.09 -36.26
N GLY A 217 -3.99 23.82 -35.22
CA GLY A 217 -4.89 24.37 -34.21
C GLY A 217 -5.15 23.46 -33.00
N ALA A 218 -4.42 22.35 -32.85
CA ALA A 218 -4.49 21.55 -31.63
C ALA A 218 -3.87 22.28 -30.43
N SER A 219 -4.41 22.00 -29.24
CA SER A 219 -3.92 22.58 -27.98
C SER A 219 -4.28 21.69 -26.79
N SER A 220 -3.38 21.55 -25.82
CA SER A 220 -3.63 20.77 -24.61
C SER A 220 -3.29 21.51 -23.32
N THR A 221 -4.02 21.16 -22.26
CA THR A 221 -3.81 21.57 -20.86
C THR A 221 -3.36 20.41 -19.97
N ASP A 222 -2.94 19.28 -20.56
CA ASP A 222 -2.58 18.07 -19.81
C ASP A 222 -1.38 18.27 -18.89
N VAL A 223 -0.43 19.14 -19.24
CA VAL A 223 0.65 19.54 -18.32
C VAL A 223 0.09 20.20 -17.05
N ASP A 224 -0.92 21.06 -17.19
CA ASP A 224 -1.53 21.75 -16.05
C ASP A 224 -2.40 20.80 -15.22
N LYS A 225 -3.12 19.87 -15.87
CA LYS A 225 -3.86 18.78 -15.20
C LYS A 225 -2.91 17.87 -14.41
N ALA A 226 -1.78 17.48 -14.98
CA ALA A 226 -0.74 16.70 -14.30
C ALA A 226 -0.23 17.43 -13.04
N ILE A 227 0.10 18.72 -13.13
CA ILE A 227 0.50 19.53 -11.97
C ILE A 227 -0.62 19.59 -10.92
N ALA A 228 -1.86 19.82 -11.34
CA ALA A 228 -3.01 19.94 -10.44
C ALA A 228 -3.33 18.62 -9.71
N PHE A 229 -3.33 17.49 -10.42
CA PHE A 229 -3.56 16.16 -9.84
C PHE A 229 -2.42 15.76 -8.89
N ASN A 230 -1.19 16.04 -9.28
CA ASN A 230 -0.02 15.71 -8.48
C ASN A 230 0.12 16.54 -7.19
N LYS A 231 -0.36 17.80 -7.20
CA LYS A 231 -0.54 18.62 -5.99
C LYS A 231 -1.56 18.03 -5.00
N LYS A 232 -2.55 17.27 -5.48
CA LYS A 232 -3.46 16.46 -4.65
C LYS A 232 -2.82 15.14 -4.19
N GLY A 233 -1.50 14.96 -4.36
CA GLY A 233 -0.78 13.75 -3.99
C GLY A 233 -0.90 12.58 -4.97
N GLY A 234 -1.56 12.77 -6.11
CA GLY A 234 -1.73 11.74 -7.14
C GLY A 234 -0.45 11.46 -7.94
N ILE A 235 -0.39 10.28 -8.55
CA ILE A 235 0.71 9.86 -9.44
C ILE A 235 0.34 10.18 -10.89
N VAL A 236 1.31 10.63 -11.69
CA VAL A 236 1.09 10.99 -13.10
C VAL A 236 1.81 9.99 -14.00
N THR A 237 1.08 9.45 -14.98
CA THR A 237 1.66 8.76 -16.14
C THR A 237 1.38 9.57 -17.41
N LEU A 238 2.38 9.66 -18.28
CA LEU A 238 2.28 10.40 -19.54
C LEU A 238 2.68 9.49 -20.70
N VAL A 239 1.77 9.39 -21.66
CA VAL A 239 2.01 8.78 -22.97
C VAL A 239 2.26 9.89 -24.00
N TRP A 240 2.64 9.51 -25.21
CA TRP A 240 2.76 10.44 -26.32
C TRP A 240 2.34 9.77 -27.62
N HIS A 241 1.10 10.01 -28.05
CA HIS A 241 0.68 9.70 -29.41
C HIS A 241 1.33 10.69 -30.39
N TRP A 242 2.61 10.44 -30.69
CA TRP A 242 3.47 11.31 -31.48
C TRP A 242 2.98 11.37 -32.93
N GLY A 243 2.26 12.44 -33.30
CA GLY A 243 1.89 12.69 -34.70
C GLY A 243 3.15 12.94 -35.53
N ALA A 244 3.36 12.17 -36.61
CA ALA A 244 4.63 12.16 -37.34
C ALA A 244 5.11 13.57 -37.75
N PRO A 245 6.42 13.87 -37.69
CA PRO A 245 6.92 15.24 -37.89
C PRO A 245 6.69 15.79 -39.31
N THR A 246 6.52 14.90 -40.29
CA THR A 246 6.23 15.18 -41.70
C THR A 246 5.59 13.94 -42.33
N GLY A 247 5.21 14.02 -43.61
CA GLY A 247 4.70 12.86 -44.36
C GLY A 247 3.27 12.45 -43.98
N LEU A 248 2.46 13.36 -43.42
CA LEU A 248 1.05 13.10 -43.13
C LEU A 248 0.23 13.07 -44.44
N TYR A 249 -0.64 12.07 -44.60
CA TYR A 249 -1.51 11.98 -45.79
C TYR A 249 -2.65 13.01 -45.78
N ASP A 250 -3.07 13.45 -44.59
CA ASP A 250 -3.99 14.57 -44.33
C ASP A 250 -5.19 14.66 -45.29
N ASN A 251 -5.97 13.57 -45.35
CA ASN A 251 -7.13 13.42 -46.24
C ASN A 251 -8.37 12.91 -45.49
N ALA A 252 -9.51 12.79 -46.18
CA ALA A 252 -10.80 12.45 -45.57
C ALA A 252 -10.83 11.09 -44.83
N THR A 253 -10.00 10.11 -45.21
CA THR A 253 -9.92 8.80 -44.53
C THR A 253 -8.73 8.69 -43.58
N GLN A 254 -7.72 9.54 -43.74
CA GLN A 254 -6.53 9.63 -42.90
C GLN A 254 -6.24 11.12 -42.57
N PRO A 255 -7.08 11.74 -41.71
CA PRO A 255 -6.94 13.16 -41.36
C PRO A 255 -5.70 13.38 -40.49
N TRP A 256 -5.07 14.56 -40.54
CA TRP A 256 -3.83 14.85 -39.79
C TRP A 256 -3.80 14.38 -38.33
N TYR A 257 -4.93 14.41 -37.61
CA TYR A 257 -4.99 14.01 -36.22
C TYR A 257 -4.77 12.50 -36.03
N SER A 258 -4.98 11.67 -37.05
CA SER A 258 -4.61 10.24 -37.04
C SER A 258 -3.12 10.01 -37.32
N GLY A 259 -2.33 11.05 -37.57
CA GLY A 259 -0.94 11.04 -38.02
C GLY A 259 0.13 10.35 -37.15
N PHE A 260 -0.26 9.78 -36.01
CA PHE A 260 0.59 8.86 -35.24
C PHE A 260 0.51 7.41 -35.77
N TYR A 261 -0.57 7.05 -36.45
CA TYR A 261 -0.70 5.73 -37.07
C TYR A 261 0.14 5.59 -38.34
N THR A 262 0.74 4.42 -38.52
CA THR A 262 1.41 3.96 -39.75
C THR A 262 0.51 4.07 -40.98
N ALA A 263 -0.81 3.92 -40.82
CA ALA A 263 -1.78 4.06 -41.91
C ALA A 263 -2.02 5.52 -42.34
N ALA A 264 -1.57 6.51 -41.55
CA ALA A 264 -1.82 7.94 -41.75
C ALA A 264 -0.59 8.73 -42.23
N THR A 265 0.57 8.07 -42.36
CA THR A 265 1.84 8.72 -42.74
C THR A 265 2.76 7.82 -43.56
N ASP A 266 3.59 8.43 -44.43
CA ASP A 266 4.73 7.77 -45.08
C ASP A 266 6.05 7.87 -44.29
N PHE A 267 6.03 8.51 -43.10
CA PHE A 267 7.22 8.82 -42.33
C PHE A 267 8.05 7.57 -41.99
N ASN A 268 9.24 7.48 -42.59
CA ASN A 268 10.12 6.34 -42.42
C ASN A 268 11.17 6.61 -41.32
N VAL A 269 10.91 6.07 -40.12
CA VAL A 269 11.83 6.13 -38.96
C VAL A 269 13.20 5.52 -39.24
N GLU A 270 13.30 4.43 -40.00
CA GLU A 270 14.59 3.82 -40.33
C GLU A 270 15.45 4.76 -41.18
N THR A 271 14.87 5.36 -42.23
CA THR A 271 15.56 6.35 -43.06
C THR A 271 15.93 7.60 -42.26
N ALA A 272 15.00 8.12 -41.44
CA ALA A 272 15.26 9.27 -40.58
C ALA A 272 16.46 9.01 -39.64
N LEU A 273 16.54 7.83 -39.03
CA LEU A 273 17.61 7.44 -38.12
C LEU A 273 18.90 6.97 -38.81
N LYS A 274 18.94 6.84 -40.14
CA LYS A 274 20.14 6.40 -40.88
C LYS A 274 21.23 7.46 -40.95
N ASP A 275 20.84 8.73 -41.00
CA ASP A 275 21.73 9.89 -41.12
C ASP A 275 21.24 11.02 -40.20
N THR A 276 22.01 11.35 -39.17
CA THR A 276 21.61 12.37 -38.18
C THR A 276 21.66 13.82 -38.71
N THR A 277 22.08 14.03 -39.96
CA THR A 277 22.12 15.35 -40.61
C THR A 277 20.91 15.62 -41.52
N ASN A 278 20.06 14.61 -41.77
CA ASN A 278 18.92 14.77 -42.68
C ASN A 278 17.76 15.57 -42.05
N ALA A 279 16.88 16.09 -42.91
CA ALA A 279 15.75 16.92 -42.49
C ALA A 279 14.75 16.18 -41.58
N ASN A 280 14.46 14.90 -41.85
CA ASN A 280 13.54 14.09 -41.06
C ASN A 280 14.09 13.84 -39.64
N TYR A 281 15.40 13.62 -39.49
CA TYR A 281 16.05 13.55 -38.19
C TYR A 281 15.98 14.89 -37.45
N THR A 282 16.20 15.99 -38.16
CA THR A 282 16.12 17.35 -37.60
C THR A 282 14.72 17.66 -37.06
N LEU A 283 13.66 17.31 -37.80
CA LEU A 283 12.27 17.44 -37.36
C LEU A 283 11.95 16.51 -36.17
N LEU A 284 12.41 15.26 -36.21
CA LEU A 284 12.25 14.30 -35.12
C LEU A 284 12.89 14.81 -33.81
N ILE A 285 14.08 15.42 -33.89
CA ILE A 285 14.72 16.05 -32.73
C ILE A 285 13.96 17.31 -32.28
N LYS A 286 13.44 18.13 -33.19
CA LYS A 286 12.61 19.30 -32.86
C LYS A 286 11.37 18.90 -32.05
N ASP A 287 10.69 17.81 -32.42
CA ASP A 287 9.53 17.31 -31.68
C ASP A 287 9.92 16.83 -30.27
N ILE A 288 11.00 16.05 -30.13
CA ILE A 288 11.51 15.65 -28.81
C ILE A 288 11.88 16.87 -27.96
N ASP A 289 12.51 17.90 -28.54
CA ASP A 289 12.87 19.14 -27.85
C ASP A 289 11.62 19.95 -27.45
N THR A 290 10.55 19.90 -28.25
CA THR A 290 9.26 20.53 -27.93
C THR A 290 8.56 19.83 -26.77
N ILE A 291 8.60 18.50 -26.74
CA ILE A 291 8.12 17.69 -25.60
C ILE A 291 8.98 17.92 -24.35
N ALA A 292 10.30 18.08 -24.51
CA ALA A 292 11.19 18.37 -23.39
C ALA A 292 10.79 19.65 -22.64
N ILE A 293 10.30 20.69 -23.33
CA ILE A 293 9.78 21.92 -22.70
C ILE A 293 8.60 21.60 -21.77
N GLN A 294 7.70 20.69 -22.16
CA GLN A 294 6.54 20.33 -21.34
C GLN A 294 6.94 19.48 -20.13
N LEU A 295 7.79 18.47 -20.35
CA LEU A 295 8.35 17.65 -19.27
C LEU A 295 9.21 18.48 -18.29
N LYS A 296 9.84 19.55 -18.77
CA LYS A 296 10.61 20.51 -17.97
C LYS A 296 9.70 21.34 -17.05
N LYS A 297 8.53 21.80 -17.51
CA LYS A 297 7.51 22.44 -16.65
C LYS A 297 7.09 21.51 -15.49
N LEU A 298 6.91 20.22 -15.79
CA LEU A 298 6.59 19.20 -14.78
C LEU A 298 7.74 19.03 -13.77
N GLN A 299 8.99 18.96 -14.23
CA GLN A 299 10.16 18.91 -13.35
C GLN A 299 10.24 20.13 -12.43
N ASP A 300 10.06 21.32 -12.98
CA ASP A 300 10.19 22.58 -12.24
C ASP A 300 9.01 22.80 -11.27
N ALA A 301 7.88 22.14 -11.51
CA ALA A 301 6.77 22.00 -10.57
C ALA A 301 6.91 20.83 -9.57
N GLY A 302 8.04 20.10 -9.58
CA GLY A 302 8.30 18.98 -8.66
C GLY A 302 7.52 17.69 -8.98
N VAL A 303 6.98 17.54 -10.19
CA VAL A 303 6.19 16.39 -10.63
C VAL A 303 7.10 15.32 -11.23
N PRO A 304 7.29 14.13 -10.60
CA PRO A 304 7.85 12.98 -11.26
C PRO A 304 6.80 12.32 -12.15
N VAL A 305 7.26 11.73 -13.24
CA VAL A 305 6.40 11.23 -14.33
C VAL A 305 6.76 9.78 -14.62
N LEU A 306 5.75 8.90 -14.63
CA LEU A 306 5.84 7.62 -15.31
C LEU A 306 5.78 7.90 -16.80
N TRP A 307 6.94 7.95 -17.45
CA TRP A 307 7.10 8.41 -18.82
C TRP A 307 7.10 7.20 -19.75
N ARG A 308 6.08 7.11 -20.60
CA ARG A 308 5.79 5.95 -21.46
C ARG A 308 5.78 6.35 -22.95
N PRO A 309 6.94 6.75 -23.51
CA PRO A 309 7.03 7.11 -24.93
C PRO A 309 7.10 5.86 -25.81
N LEU A 310 6.67 6.01 -27.06
CA LEU A 310 6.77 4.96 -28.10
C LEU A 310 6.05 3.66 -27.70
N HIS A 311 4.87 3.77 -27.10
CA HIS A 311 4.07 2.63 -26.65
C HIS A 311 3.59 1.74 -27.81
N GLU A 312 3.20 0.50 -27.49
CA GLU A 312 2.68 -0.50 -28.43
C GLU A 312 3.55 -0.73 -29.70
N ALA A 313 4.87 -0.48 -29.61
CA ALA A 313 5.75 -0.49 -30.77
C ALA A 313 5.71 -1.84 -31.53
N GLU A 314 5.57 -2.95 -30.82
CA GLU A 314 5.50 -4.30 -31.39
C GLU A 314 4.26 -4.56 -32.26
N GLY A 315 3.18 -3.81 -32.03
CA GLY A 315 1.95 -3.85 -32.83
C GLY A 315 2.10 -3.22 -34.23
N LYS A 316 3.14 -2.40 -34.45
CA LYS A 316 3.48 -1.74 -35.74
C LYS A 316 2.41 -0.77 -36.30
N TRP A 317 1.27 -0.61 -35.65
CA TRP A 317 0.21 0.32 -36.05
C TRP A 317 0.59 1.79 -35.84
N PHE A 318 1.57 2.09 -35.00
CA PHE A 318 2.20 3.41 -34.90
C PHE A 318 3.52 3.50 -35.68
N TRP A 319 3.81 4.68 -36.24
CA TRP A 319 4.94 4.85 -37.17
C TRP A 319 6.31 4.51 -36.56
N TRP A 320 6.48 4.68 -35.25
CA TRP A 320 7.72 4.33 -34.53
C TRP A 320 7.98 2.83 -34.49
N GLY A 321 6.93 1.99 -34.58
CA GLY A 321 7.01 0.54 -34.70
C GLY A 321 7.04 0.02 -36.15
N ALA A 322 6.62 0.84 -37.12
CA ALA A 322 6.39 0.43 -38.51
C ALA A 322 7.59 -0.22 -39.24
N LYS A 323 8.82 0.00 -38.77
CA LYS A 323 10.06 -0.54 -39.35
C LYS A 323 10.72 -1.61 -38.49
N GLY A 324 9.98 -2.20 -37.55
CA GLY A 324 10.44 -3.31 -36.73
C GLY A 324 11.29 -2.90 -35.51
N PRO A 325 11.85 -3.89 -34.79
CA PRO A 325 12.43 -3.68 -33.47
C PRO A 325 13.69 -2.80 -33.45
N GLU A 326 14.59 -2.91 -34.43
CA GLU A 326 15.86 -2.17 -34.38
C GLU A 326 15.69 -0.65 -34.53
N PRO A 327 14.92 -0.12 -35.50
CA PRO A 327 14.59 1.31 -35.55
C PRO A 327 13.87 1.80 -34.29
N ALA A 328 12.91 1.03 -33.75
CA ALA A 328 12.18 1.38 -32.54
C ALA A 328 13.11 1.49 -31.31
N LYS A 329 13.97 0.48 -31.08
CA LYS A 329 14.99 0.50 -30.01
C LYS A 329 15.99 1.63 -30.16
N LYS A 330 16.39 1.95 -31.41
CA LYS A 330 17.28 3.08 -31.69
C LYS A 330 16.60 4.41 -31.39
N LEU A 331 15.32 4.59 -31.76
CA LEU A 331 14.53 5.77 -31.44
C LEU A 331 14.37 5.95 -29.93
N TYR A 332 14.00 4.88 -29.19
CA TYR A 332 13.83 4.93 -27.73
C TYR A 332 15.11 5.42 -27.04
N LYS A 333 16.28 4.93 -27.47
CA LYS A 333 17.59 5.36 -26.93
C LYS A 333 17.92 6.82 -27.27
N ILE A 334 17.48 7.33 -28.43
CA ILE A 334 17.63 8.74 -28.79
C ILE A 334 16.70 9.62 -27.94
N VAL A 335 15.45 9.22 -27.73
CA VAL A 335 14.50 9.92 -26.83
C VAL A 335 15.06 9.94 -25.40
N PHE A 336 15.59 8.81 -24.92
CA PHE A 336 16.28 8.72 -23.62
C PHE A 336 17.46 9.69 -23.50
N ASP A 337 18.40 9.63 -24.45
CA ASP A 337 19.61 10.44 -24.38
C ASP A 337 19.30 11.93 -24.54
N ARG A 338 18.35 12.29 -25.40
CA ARG A 338 17.93 13.68 -25.60
C ARG A 338 17.25 14.23 -24.35
N LEU A 339 16.27 13.53 -23.79
CA LEU A 339 15.52 14.00 -22.61
C LEU A 339 16.37 13.95 -21.33
N THR A 340 16.99 12.82 -21.01
CA THR A 340 17.71 12.64 -19.74
C THR A 340 19.13 13.21 -19.77
N ARG A 341 19.90 13.02 -20.87
CA ARG A 341 21.32 13.41 -20.91
C ARG A 341 21.55 14.82 -21.44
N ILE A 342 20.75 15.29 -22.42
CA ILE A 342 20.90 16.62 -23.02
C ILE A 342 20.02 17.65 -22.28
N HIS A 343 18.70 17.47 -22.25
CA HIS A 343 17.75 18.38 -21.56
C HIS A 343 17.79 18.30 -20.03
N LYS A 344 18.54 17.36 -19.46
CA LYS A 344 18.66 17.14 -18.01
C LYS A 344 17.30 16.96 -17.33
N LEU A 345 16.42 16.17 -17.94
CA LEU A 345 15.18 15.74 -17.31
C LEU A 345 15.46 14.59 -16.34
N GLN A 346 15.28 14.91 -15.06
CA GLN A 346 15.60 14.13 -13.87
C GLN A 346 14.33 13.59 -13.19
N ASN A 347 13.15 14.08 -13.57
CA ASN A 347 11.86 13.70 -13.00
C ASN A 347 11.21 12.47 -13.68
N LEU A 348 11.83 11.92 -14.73
CA LEU A 348 11.26 10.83 -15.53
C LEU A 348 11.63 9.45 -14.97
N ILE A 349 10.65 8.56 -14.90
CA ILE A 349 10.78 7.12 -14.72
C ILE A 349 10.38 6.47 -16.04
N TRP A 350 11.27 5.70 -16.63
CA TRP A 350 11.13 5.19 -18.00
C TRP A 350 10.32 3.89 -18.04
N VAL A 351 9.11 3.96 -18.60
CA VAL A 351 8.22 2.83 -18.81
C VAL A 351 8.39 2.33 -20.26
N TRP A 352 8.66 1.03 -20.44
CA TRP A 352 8.68 0.37 -21.74
C TRP A 352 7.44 -0.47 -21.94
N ASN A 353 6.82 -0.42 -23.12
CA ASN A 353 5.55 -1.08 -23.40
C ASN A 353 5.63 -1.99 -24.62
N SER A 354 5.98 -3.25 -24.36
CA SER A 354 6.01 -4.37 -25.32
C SER A 354 6.47 -5.62 -24.57
N VAL A 355 5.89 -6.78 -24.88
CA VAL A 355 6.22 -8.06 -24.25
C VAL A 355 7.28 -8.87 -25.00
N ASP A 356 7.48 -8.59 -26.29
CA ASP A 356 8.43 -9.31 -27.16
C ASP A 356 9.89 -8.93 -26.85
N PRO A 357 10.75 -9.90 -26.46
CA PRO A 357 12.18 -9.68 -26.23
C PRO A 357 12.93 -9.06 -27.41
N ALA A 358 12.48 -9.23 -28.65
CA ALA A 358 13.10 -8.63 -29.82
C ALA A 358 13.05 -7.09 -29.77
N TRP A 359 12.03 -6.50 -29.15
CA TRP A 359 11.80 -5.05 -29.11
C TRP A 359 12.37 -4.38 -27.86
N TYR A 360 12.76 -5.15 -26.84
CA TYR A 360 13.21 -4.59 -25.58
C TYR A 360 14.50 -3.76 -25.74
N PRO A 361 14.52 -2.45 -25.37
CA PRO A 361 15.69 -1.59 -25.56
C PRO A 361 16.83 -1.90 -24.57
N GLY A 362 16.55 -2.62 -23.48
CA GLY A 362 17.52 -3.14 -22.51
C GLY A 362 17.42 -2.51 -21.12
N ASN A 363 17.83 -3.28 -20.10
CA ASN A 363 17.74 -2.94 -18.67
C ASN A 363 18.36 -1.59 -18.25
N SER A 364 19.25 -1.02 -19.05
CA SER A 364 19.93 0.26 -18.82
C SER A 364 19.16 1.49 -19.32
N TYR A 365 18.01 1.30 -19.98
CA TYR A 365 17.17 2.37 -20.54
C TYR A 365 15.73 2.35 -19.99
N VAL A 366 15.37 1.34 -19.18
CA VAL A 366 13.99 1.08 -18.73
C VAL A 366 13.96 0.90 -17.22
N ASP A 367 13.10 1.63 -16.53
CA ASP A 367 12.82 1.47 -15.09
C ASP A 367 11.73 0.43 -14.83
N ILE A 368 10.66 0.46 -15.63
CA ILE A 368 9.44 -0.34 -15.48
C ILE A 368 9.03 -0.91 -16.84
N VAL A 369 8.54 -2.14 -16.88
CA VAL A 369 7.94 -2.71 -18.09
C VAL A 369 6.42 -2.79 -17.97
N SER A 370 5.72 -2.68 -19.10
CA SER A 370 4.27 -2.74 -19.15
C SER A 370 3.74 -3.42 -20.40
N ALA A 371 2.44 -3.73 -20.36
CA ALA A 371 1.64 -4.09 -21.53
C ALA A 371 0.34 -3.28 -21.53
N ASP A 372 -0.24 -3.16 -22.72
CA ASP A 372 -1.56 -2.57 -22.96
C ASP A 372 -2.49 -3.69 -23.45
N THR A 373 -3.72 -3.80 -22.93
CA THR A 373 -4.57 -4.99 -23.15
C THR A 373 -6.06 -4.69 -23.19
N TYR A 374 -6.73 -5.12 -24.27
CA TYR A 374 -8.13 -4.81 -24.55
C TYR A 374 -8.95 -6.07 -24.88
N ALA A 375 -9.42 -6.76 -23.84
CA ALA A 375 -10.35 -7.88 -23.94
C ALA A 375 -11.69 -7.51 -23.27
N GLN A 376 -12.75 -7.34 -24.06
CA GLN A 376 -14.03 -6.83 -23.55
C GLN A 376 -14.75 -7.87 -22.68
N GLY A 377 -15.03 -7.51 -21.43
CA GLY A 377 -15.71 -8.38 -20.46
C GLY A 377 -14.82 -9.47 -19.86
N ASP A 378 -13.53 -9.52 -20.22
CA ASP A 378 -12.56 -10.32 -19.48
C ASP A 378 -12.06 -9.51 -18.28
N HIS A 379 -12.44 -9.97 -17.08
CA HIS A 379 -12.02 -9.41 -15.80
C HIS A 379 -10.94 -10.29 -15.12
N GLY A 380 -10.32 -11.17 -15.90
CA GLY A 380 -9.21 -12.02 -15.49
C GLY A 380 -7.94 -11.25 -15.13
N PRO A 381 -6.91 -11.94 -14.62
CA PRO A 381 -5.70 -11.34 -14.08
C PRO A 381 -4.61 -11.05 -15.13
N ILE A 382 -4.87 -11.39 -16.41
CA ILE A 382 -3.92 -11.19 -17.52
C ILE A 382 -2.55 -11.85 -17.24
N SER A 383 -2.59 -13.03 -16.61
CA SER A 383 -1.41 -13.70 -16.00
C SER A 383 -0.35 -14.12 -17.02
N ALA A 384 -0.74 -14.47 -18.24
CA ALA A 384 0.20 -14.82 -19.32
C ALA A 384 1.11 -13.62 -19.67
N THR A 385 0.51 -12.47 -19.94
CA THR A 385 1.21 -11.21 -20.26
C THR A 385 2.11 -10.77 -19.11
N TYR A 386 1.63 -10.87 -17.86
CA TYR A 386 2.42 -10.59 -16.67
C TYR A 386 3.66 -11.48 -16.58
N ASN A 387 3.50 -12.80 -16.72
CA ASN A 387 4.60 -13.76 -16.63
C ASN A 387 5.59 -13.65 -17.80
N ASN A 388 5.15 -13.20 -18.98
CA ASN A 388 6.05 -12.88 -20.10
C ASN A 388 6.95 -11.68 -19.76
N LEU A 389 6.40 -10.60 -19.19
CA LEU A 389 7.17 -9.43 -18.75
C LEU A 389 8.12 -9.74 -17.57
N LEU A 390 7.72 -10.64 -16.68
CA LEU A 390 8.56 -11.18 -15.61
C LEU A 390 9.75 -11.95 -16.18
N THR A 391 9.52 -12.79 -17.19
CA THR A 391 10.55 -13.57 -17.88
C THR A 391 11.49 -12.65 -18.66
N LEU A 392 10.96 -11.67 -19.40
CA LEU A 392 11.69 -10.68 -20.18
C LEU A 392 12.76 -9.94 -19.35
N THR A 393 12.41 -9.61 -18.10
CA THR A 393 13.27 -8.80 -17.21
C THR A 393 13.98 -9.63 -16.14
N GLY A 394 13.77 -10.94 -16.10
CA GLY A 394 14.31 -11.83 -15.07
C GLY A 394 13.85 -11.46 -13.65
N ASP A 395 12.63 -10.93 -13.50
CA ASP A 395 12.06 -10.44 -12.23
C ASP A 395 12.82 -9.25 -11.60
N THR A 396 13.60 -8.51 -12.40
CA THR A 396 14.41 -7.36 -11.92
C THR A 396 13.74 -5.99 -12.07
N LYS A 397 12.58 -5.92 -12.75
CA LYS A 397 11.85 -4.69 -13.04
C LYS A 397 10.41 -4.80 -12.53
N ILE A 398 9.84 -3.65 -12.15
CA ILE A 398 8.41 -3.54 -11.83
C ILE A 398 7.61 -3.76 -13.12
N ILE A 399 6.45 -4.39 -13.02
CA ILE A 399 5.56 -4.73 -14.14
C ILE A 399 4.20 -4.05 -13.94
N ALA A 400 3.65 -3.40 -14.96
CA ALA A 400 2.39 -2.65 -14.88
C ALA A 400 1.44 -2.87 -16.08
N ALA A 401 0.13 -2.83 -15.84
CA ALA A 401 -0.86 -2.82 -16.90
C ALA A 401 -1.08 -1.35 -17.31
N ALA A 402 -0.35 -0.87 -18.31
CA ALA A 402 -0.23 0.55 -18.56
C ALA A 402 -1.47 1.14 -19.25
N GLU A 403 -2.20 0.36 -20.03
CA GLU A 403 -3.55 0.65 -20.50
C GLU A 403 -4.39 -0.64 -20.50
N ILE A 404 -5.65 -0.56 -20.03
CA ILE A 404 -6.58 -1.68 -20.02
C ILE A 404 -7.98 -1.28 -20.50
N GLY A 405 -8.66 -2.22 -21.13
CA GLY A 405 -10.09 -2.10 -21.43
C GLY A 405 -10.97 -2.47 -20.24
N SER A 406 -10.88 -3.73 -19.78
CA SER A 406 -11.69 -4.27 -18.67
C SER A 406 -10.85 -4.41 -17.38
N VAL A 407 -11.42 -4.00 -16.23
CA VAL A 407 -10.73 -4.05 -14.93
C VAL A 407 -10.53 -5.48 -14.45
N MET A 408 -9.38 -5.74 -13.84
CA MET A 408 -9.01 -7.07 -13.33
C MET A 408 -9.60 -7.28 -11.92
N GLU A 409 -10.27 -8.41 -11.68
CA GLU A 409 -10.84 -8.75 -10.36
C GLU A 409 -9.71 -9.01 -9.33
N PRO A 410 -9.65 -8.28 -8.20
CA PRO A 410 -8.58 -8.42 -7.21
C PRO A 410 -8.41 -9.84 -6.66
N ALA A 411 -9.51 -10.60 -6.53
CA ALA A 411 -9.46 -12.00 -6.11
C ALA A 411 -8.67 -12.88 -7.10
N LEU A 412 -8.81 -12.62 -8.41
CA LEU A 412 -8.07 -13.33 -9.45
C LEU A 412 -6.60 -12.88 -9.50
N LEU A 413 -6.33 -11.57 -9.35
CA LEU A 413 -4.94 -11.06 -9.23
C LEU A 413 -4.19 -11.78 -8.10
N LYS A 414 -4.80 -11.83 -6.90
CA LYS A 414 -4.26 -12.50 -5.71
C LYS A 414 -4.08 -14.01 -5.93
N ALA A 415 -5.05 -14.69 -6.55
CA ALA A 415 -5.01 -16.15 -6.73
C ALA A 415 -4.03 -16.62 -7.82
N TYR A 416 -3.83 -15.82 -8.88
CA TYR A 416 -2.88 -16.10 -9.96
C TYR A 416 -1.48 -15.53 -9.70
N GLN A 417 -1.30 -14.79 -8.60
CA GLN A 417 -0.07 -14.07 -8.28
C GLN A 417 0.37 -13.18 -9.46
N ALA A 418 -0.60 -12.46 -10.04
CA ALA A 418 -0.39 -11.53 -11.15
C ALA A 418 -0.18 -10.13 -10.55
N ASP A 419 0.97 -9.93 -9.94
CA ASP A 419 1.28 -8.76 -9.12
C ASP A 419 1.60 -7.52 -9.97
N TRP A 420 0.64 -7.07 -10.78
CA TRP A 420 0.70 -5.82 -11.52
C TRP A 420 0.78 -4.63 -10.56
N ALA A 421 1.73 -3.72 -10.77
CA ALA A 421 1.94 -2.56 -9.91
C ALA A 421 0.80 -1.53 -9.98
N TRP A 422 0.19 -1.41 -11.16
CA TRP A 422 -0.98 -0.58 -11.39
C TRP A 422 -1.76 -1.06 -12.61
N PHE A 423 -2.99 -0.55 -12.74
CA PHE A 423 -3.76 -0.54 -14.00
C PHE A 423 -4.12 0.89 -14.41
N VAL A 424 -4.35 1.16 -15.68
CA VAL A 424 -4.98 2.41 -16.16
C VAL A 424 -6.11 2.06 -17.12
N VAL A 425 -7.37 2.30 -16.74
CA VAL A 425 -8.49 2.10 -17.68
C VAL A 425 -8.46 3.21 -18.74
N TRP A 426 -8.70 2.85 -20.00
CA TRP A 426 -8.77 3.84 -21.07
C TRP A 426 -10.02 4.74 -20.98
N SER A 427 -10.06 5.79 -21.80
CA SER A 427 -11.09 6.85 -21.76
C SER A 427 -12.44 6.44 -22.37
N GLY A 428 -13.53 7.10 -21.96
CA GLY A 428 -14.83 6.97 -22.64
C GLY A 428 -15.50 5.61 -22.44
N ASP A 429 -15.88 4.92 -23.52
CA ASP A 429 -16.70 3.70 -23.46
C ASP A 429 -16.06 2.56 -22.64
N TYR A 430 -14.73 2.54 -22.54
CA TYR A 430 -13.99 1.60 -21.70
C TYR A 430 -14.33 1.75 -20.20
N ILE A 431 -14.69 2.95 -19.74
CA ILE A 431 -15.01 3.21 -18.33
C ILE A 431 -16.48 3.57 -18.08
N SER A 432 -17.09 4.44 -18.89
CA SER A 432 -18.38 5.07 -18.56
C SER A 432 -19.61 4.44 -19.22
N ALA A 433 -19.44 3.63 -20.27
CA ALA A 433 -20.58 3.08 -21.03
C ALA A 433 -21.19 1.80 -20.41
N GLY A 434 -20.56 1.21 -19.40
CA GLY A 434 -21.05 -0.03 -18.76
C GLY A 434 -20.80 -1.33 -19.53
N VAL A 435 -20.35 -1.24 -20.80
CA VAL A 435 -20.15 -2.41 -21.69
C VAL A 435 -18.83 -3.13 -21.41
N TRP A 436 -17.74 -2.39 -21.17
CA TRP A 436 -16.44 -2.94 -20.80
C TRP A 436 -16.32 -3.23 -19.31
N ASN A 437 -16.93 -2.38 -18.48
CA ASN A 437 -16.89 -2.43 -17.03
C ASN A 437 -18.25 -1.98 -16.47
N SER A 438 -18.97 -2.88 -15.80
CA SER A 438 -20.23 -2.50 -15.16
C SER A 438 -19.97 -1.63 -13.92
N LEU A 439 -20.89 -0.72 -13.60
CA LEU A 439 -20.72 0.20 -12.45
C LEU A 439 -20.59 -0.56 -11.11
N ASP A 440 -21.31 -1.69 -10.97
CA ASP A 440 -21.24 -2.53 -9.76
C ASP A 440 -19.92 -3.29 -9.66
N LEU A 441 -19.31 -3.68 -10.78
CA LEU A 441 -17.96 -4.22 -10.79
C LEU A 441 -16.94 -3.13 -10.41
N LEU A 442 -17.02 -1.94 -11.02
CA LEU A 442 -16.12 -0.84 -10.70
C LEU A 442 -16.19 -0.50 -9.19
N LYS A 443 -17.39 -0.40 -8.61
CA LYS A 443 -17.57 -0.20 -7.17
C LYS A 443 -16.97 -1.32 -6.33
N ARG A 444 -17.03 -2.58 -6.78
CA ARG A 444 -16.40 -3.72 -6.09
C ARG A 444 -14.88 -3.64 -6.13
N VAL A 445 -14.30 -3.43 -7.31
CA VAL A 445 -12.85 -3.39 -7.54
C VAL A 445 -12.22 -2.22 -6.78
N TYR A 446 -12.78 -1.01 -6.90
CA TYR A 446 -12.25 0.20 -6.25
C TYR A 446 -12.47 0.25 -4.72
N ASN A 447 -13.16 -0.72 -4.12
CA ASN A 447 -13.32 -0.86 -2.66
C ASN A 447 -12.67 -2.14 -2.09
N ASP A 448 -11.98 -2.97 -2.88
CA ASP A 448 -11.14 -4.06 -2.35
C ASP A 448 -9.82 -3.48 -1.83
N ALA A 449 -9.43 -3.81 -0.60
CA ALA A 449 -8.21 -3.30 0.05
C ALA A 449 -6.89 -3.64 -0.67
N TYR A 450 -6.92 -4.50 -1.69
CA TYR A 450 -5.79 -4.73 -2.59
C TYR A 450 -5.58 -3.58 -3.60
N VAL A 451 -6.65 -2.87 -3.97
CA VAL A 451 -6.67 -1.80 -4.98
C VAL A 451 -6.52 -0.44 -4.30
N LEU A 452 -5.35 0.15 -4.42
CA LEU A 452 -5.04 1.47 -3.85
C LEU A 452 -5.60 2.59 -4.72
N THR A 453 -6.37 3.46 -4.10
CA THR A 453 -7.01 4.66 -4.66
C THR A 453 -6.26 5.92 -4.25
N LEU A 454 -6.59 7.10 -4.79
CA LEU A 454 -5.92 8.36 -4.43
C LEU A 454 -5.86 8.55 -2.90
N ASP A 455 -6.88 8.03 -2.20
CA ASP A 455 -7.00 8.07 -0.76
C ASP A 455 -6.22 7.05 0.06
N GLU A 456 -5.41 6.20 -0.57
CA GLU A 456 -4.53 5.29 0.13
C GLU A 456 -3.03 5.56 -0.17
N ILE A 457 -2.71 6.61 -0.95
CA ILE A 457 -1.35 6.80 -1.52
C ILE A 457 -0.56 8.07 -1.13
N GLN A 458 -1.17 9.23 -0.83
CA GLN A 458 -0.47 10.53 -0.60
C GLN A 458 0.81 10.37 0.19
N GLY A 459 1.83 11.18 -0.10
CA GLY A 459 3.07 11.19 0.68
C GLY A 459 3.81 9.85 0.68
N TRP A 460 3.49 8.98 -0.28
CA TRP A 460 4.49 8.27 -1.10
C TRP A 460 5.70 9.15 -1.45
N ARG A 461 5.48 10.47 -1.60
CA ARG A 461 6.49 11.53 -1.81
C ARG A 461 7.46 11.74 -0.65
N LYS A 462 7.17 11.26 0.56
CA LYS A 462 8.08 11.43 1.69
C LYS A 462 9.40 10.72 1.38
N LYS A 463 10.52 11.43 1.55
CA LYS A 463 11.79 10.76 1.84
C LYS A 463 11.57 9.86 3.07
N PRO A 464 12.26 8.72 3.21
CA PRO A 464 12.38 8.12 4.54
C PRO A 464 12.91 9.22 5.48
N ASP A 465 12.32 9.46 6.64
CA ASP A 465 11.56 8.49 7.44
C ASP A 465 10.10 8.20 7.03
N HIS A 466 9.72 6.95 7.28
CA HIS A 466 8.68 6.17 6.60
C HIS A 466 7.30 6.85 6.43
N PHE A 467 6.93 7.01 5.14
CA PHE A 467 5.61 6.93 4.51
C PHE A 467 4.37 7.67 5.09
N PHE A 468 3.49 7.99 4.16
CA PHE A 468 2.20 8.66 4.31
C PHE A 468 1.19 7.91 3.39
N VAL A 469 -0.15 7.81 3.57
CA VAL A 469 -1.24 8.47 4.38
C VAL A 469 -1.99 9.66 3.73
N PRO A 470 -3.26 9.45 3.32
CA PRO A 470 -4.33 10.49 3.35
C PRO A 470 -5.75 9.93 3.64
N SER A 471 -6.75 10.51 2.96
CA SER A 471 -8.14 10.14 2.72
C SER A 471 -8.61 10.82 1.42
N LEU A 472 -9.78 10.43 0.89
CA LEU A 472 -10.49 11.15 -0.17
C LEU A 472 -11.65 11.85 0.48
N SER A 473 -11.73 13.16 0.29
CA SER A 473 -13.01 13.80 -0.03
C SER A 473 -12.76 15.29 -0.23
N ALA A 474 -13.16 15.79 -1.40
CA ALA A 474 -13.62 17.16 -1.51
C ALA A 474 -15.15 17.11 -1.51
N MET A 475 -15.80 17.55 -0.44
CA MET A 475 -17.10 18.21 -0.53
C MET A 475 -17.40 19.03 0.73
N SER A 476 -17.94 20.22 0.50
CA SER A 476 -18.10 21.31 1.46
C SER A 476 -19.49 21.35 2.10
N ASP A 477 -19.54 21.93 3.32
CA ASP A 477 -20.63 22.75 3.88
C ASP A 477 -22.09 22.29 3.75
N ARG A 478 -22.73 22.10 4.91
CA ARG A 478 -23.59 23.17 5.48
C ARG A 478 -24.18 22.83 6.86
N ALA A 479 -24.23 23.88 7.70
CA ALA A 479 -25.27 24.15 8.72
C ALA A 479 -25.45 23.15 9.91
N ALA A 480 -25.86 23.56 11.11
CA ALA A 480 -25.89 24.89 11.76
C ALA A 480 -26.26 24.69 13.25
N THR A 481 -26.00 25.70 14.10
CA THR A 481 -26.69 25.98 15.40
C THR A 481 -26.66 24.89 16.51
N SER A 482 -26.61 25.20 17.82
CA SER A 482 -26.41 26.46 18.57
C SER A 482 -26.40 26.16 20.08
N LEU A 483 -25.77 27.04 20.88
CA LEU A 483 -26.08 27.33 22.30
C LEU A 483 -25.92 26.16 23.32
N SER A 484 -24.99 26.22 24.29
CA SER A 484 -25.04 26.96 25.57
C SER A 484 -26.12 26.43 26.56
N ALA A 485 -25.92 26.33 27.89
CA ALA A 485 -24.78 26.71 28.74
C ALA A 485 -24.85 26.03 30.13
N LYS A 486 -23.71 26.01 30.85
CA LYS A 486 -23.54 26.07 32.34
C LYS A 486 -24.26 25.06 33.26
N GLY A 487 -23.53 24.55 34.27
CA GLY A 487 -24.13 24.05 35.51
C GLY A 487 -23.28 23.02 36.26
N SER A 488 -22.34 23.47 37.09
CA SER A 488 -21.53 22.61 37.98
C SER A 488 -22.35 22.04 39.14
N HIS A 489 -22.02 20.85 39.65
CA HIS A 489 -21.78 20.58 41.09
C HIS A 489 -21.35 19.11 41.33
N VAL A 490 -20.66 18.88 42.45
CA VAL A 490 -20.05 17.61 42.88
C VAL A 490 -20.75 17.13 44.16
N ALA A 491 -21.04 15.82 44.30
CA ALA A 491 -20.74 15.00 45.49
C ALA A 491 -21.57 13.67 45.62
N LEU A 492 -20.86 12.60 46.02
CA LEU A 492 -21.28 11.45 46.85
C LEU A 492 -22.21 10.33 46.31
N LEU A 493 -21.78 9.08 46.58
CA LEU A 493 -22.52 7.80 46.49
C LEU A 493 -22.93 7.35 47.91
N PRO A 494 -23.99 6.51 48.10
CA PRO A 494 -23.75 5.05 48.19
C PRO A 494 -24.91 4.10 47.75
N SER A 495 -24.56 3.10 46.92
CA SER A 495 -24.90 1.64 46.94
C SER A 495 -26.39 1.12 47.14
N PRO A 496 -26.72 -0.19 47.06
CA PRO A 496 -27.60 -0.76 46.00
C PRO A 496 -28.73 -1.67 46.59
N PRO A 497 -29.30 -2.75 45.97
CA PRO A 497 -29.28 -3.27 44.59
C PRO A 497 -30.64 -3.76 43.99
N SER A 498 -30.72 -3.96 42.66
CA SER A 498 -31.25 -5.22 42.05
C SER A 498 -31.01 -5.26 40.53
N SER A 499 -30.76 -6.46 39.96
CA SER A 499 -30.17 -6.65 38.62
C SER A 499 -31.20 -6.70 37.47
N PRO A 500 -30.82 -6.53 36.17
CA PRO A 500 -30.00 -7.54 35.48
C PRO A 500 -28.65 -7.06 34.93
N LYS A 501 -27.66 -7.93 35.16
CA LYS A 501 -26.26 -7.88 34.72
C LYS A 501 -26.08 -7.53 33.23
N GLN A 502 -25.53 -6.35 32.93
CA GLN A 502 -24.48 -6.21 31.89
C GLN A 502 -23.80 -4.82 31.85
N ALA A 503 -24.36 -3.79 32.50
CA ALA A 503 -23.69 -2.49 32.67
C ALA A 503 -22.47 -2.54 33.63
N CYS A 504 -22.33 -3.59 34.45
CA CYS A 504 -21.42 -3.62 35.60
C CYS A 504 -19.93 -3.86 35.28
N ASN A 505 -19.55 -4.34 34.09
CA ASN A 505 -18.17 -4.79 33.85
C ASN A 505 -17.14 -3.68 33.54
N PHE A 506 -17.58 -2.49 33.11
CA PHE A 506 -16.67 -1.35 32.94
C PHE A 506 -16.26 -0.76 34.29
N GLY A 507 -17.23 -0.53 35.19
CA GLY A 507 -16.98 -0.11 36.57
C GLY A 507 -16.14 -1.12 37.34
N SER A 508 -16.36 -2.43 37.16
CA SER A 508 -15.55 -3.45 37.84
C SER A 508 -14.10 -3.49 37.36
N SER A 509 -13.80 -3.08 36.12
CA SER A 509 -12.44 -3.15 35.58
C SER A 509 -11.57 -1.96 36.04
N ILE A 510 -12.15 -0.75 36.10
CA ILE A 510 -11.51 0.40 36.75
C ILE A 510 -11.34 0.13 38.26
N LEU A 511 -12.34 -0.48 38.91
CA LEU A 511 -12.25 -0.85 40.32
C LEU A 511 -11.19 -1.93 40.58
N ARG A 512 -11.08 -2.97 39.72
CA ARG A 512 -9.97 -3.95 39.82
C ARG A 512 -8.61 -3.28 39.66
N GLY A 513 -8.45 -2.38 38.69
CA GLY A 513 -7.20 -1.62 38.51
C GLY A 513 -6.83 -0.77 39.73
N LYS A 514 -7.80 -0.04 40.30
CA LYS A 514 -7.59 0.72 41.54
C LYS A 514 -7.26 -0.18 42.73
N ASN A 515 -8.00 -1.28 42.93
CA ASN A 515 -7.72 -2.24 44.00
C ASN A 515 -6.32 -2.83 43.86
N TRP A 516 -5.92 -3.25 42.65
CA TRP A 516 -4.57 -3.77 42.38
C TRP A 516 -3.49 -2.74 42.71
N LEU A 517 -3.69 -1.46 42.36
CA LEU A 517 -2.76 -0.37 42.73
C LEU A 517 -2.65 -0.21 44.25
N HIS A 518 -3.76 -0.28 45.00
CA HIS A 518 -3.73 -0.22 46.47
C HIS A 518 -3.11 -1.48 47.11
N GLU A 519 -3.37 -2.67 46.57
CA GLU A 519 -2.81 -3.95 47.04
C GLU A 519 -1.31 -4.07 46.76
N ASN A 520 -0.83 -3.47 45.67
CA ASN A 520 0.58 -3.43 45.25
C ASN A 520 1.23 -2.06 45.49
N ALA A 521 0.61 -1.22 46.33
CA ALA A 521 1.11 0.10 46.67
C ALA A 521 2.60 0.04 47.07
N ARG A 522 3.41 0.92 46.49
CA ARG A 522 4.86 1.00 46.74
C ARG A 522 5.67 -0.25 46.36
N ARG A 523 5.11 -1.19 45.58
CA ARG A 523 5.74 -2.44 45.12
C ARG A 523 5.68 -2.63 43.60
N MET A 524 5.40 -1.55 42.87
CA MET A 524 5.25 -1.54 41.41
C MET A 524 6.62 -1.45 40.75
N LEU A 525 7.28 -2.61 40.63
CA LEU A 525 8.61 -2.74 40.03
C LEU A 525 8.51 -3.01 38.52
N ASN A 526 9.48 -2.53 37.75
CA ASN A 526 9.62 -2.82 36.33
C ASN A 526 10.56 -4.00 36.13
N GLN A 527 10.36 -4.77 35.05
CA GLN A 527 11.26 -5.84 34.66
C GLN A 527 11.69 -5.67 33.20
N ILE A 528 12.99 -5.79 32.95
CA ILE A 528 13.51 -5.95 31.59
C ILE A 528 13.33 -7.42 31.19
N GLU A 529 12.79 -7.69 30.00
CA GLU A 529 12.54 -9.05 29.52
C GLU A 529 13.81 -9.92 29.61
N GLY A 530 13.68 -11.09 30.26
CA GLY A 530 14.81 -12.01 30.50
C GLY A 530 15.92 -11.48 31.42
N SER A 531 15.69 -10.38 32.15
CA SER A 531 16.73 -9.63 32.87
C SER A 531 16.23 -9.06 34.21
N ALA A 532 17.00 -8.13 34.77
CA ALA A 532 16.82 -7.61 36.13
C ALA A 532 15.57 -6.73 36.30
N VAL A 533 15.10 -6.69 37.55
CA VAL A 533 14.01 -5.85 38.05
C VAL A 533 14.58 -4.50 38.52
N PHE A 534 13.88 -3.40 38.25
CA PHE A 534 14.28 -2.04 38.63
C PHE A 534 13.10 -1.13 38.97
N GLU A 535 13.40 -0.02 39.63
CA GLU A 535 12.44 1.01 40.02
C GLU A 535 12.62 2.25 39.14
N ASP A 536 11.50 2.77 38.63
CA ASP A 536 11.45 4.01 37.86
C ASP A 536 10.60 5.08 38.55
N THR A 537 10.81 6.33 38.20
CA THR A 537 10.06 7.48 38.73
C THR A 537 8.88 7.89 37.85
N PHE A 538 8.92 7.58 36.54
CA PHE A 538 7.91 7.99 35.56
C PHE A 538 6.57 7.31 35.81
N SER A 539 6.57 6.00 36.07
CA SER A 539 5.38 5.23 36.46
C SER A 539 4.72 5.79 37.72
N GLN A 540 5.51 6.22 38.70
CA GLN A 540 5.01 6.79 39.95
C GLN A 540 4.26 8.10 39.69
N PHE A 541 4.76 8.94 38.78
CA PHE A 541 4.09 10.19 38.41
C PHE A 541 2.81 9.96 37.59
N LEU A 542 2.80 8.94 36.72
CA LEU A 542 1.56 8.46 36.08
C LEU A 542 0.52 7.98 37.10
N ILE A 543 0.94 7.21 38.11
CA ILE A 543 0.05 6.73 39.18
C ILE A 543 -0.51 7.91 39.99
N MET A 544 0.33 8.89 40.34
CA MET A 544 -0.13 10.09 41.05
C MET A 544 -1.17 10.86 40.23
N GLU A 545 -0.91 11.13 38.94
CA GLU A 545 -1.87 11.85 38.11
C GLU A 545 -3.21 11.10 37.98
N ALA A 546 -3.15 9.77 37.82
CA ALA A 546 -4.33 8.94 37.61
C ALA A 546 -5.17 8.70 38.89
N THR A 547 -4.57 8.78 40.08
CA THR A 547 -5.23 8.46 41.36
C THR A 547 -5.38 9.66 42.30
N ASN A 548 -4.50 10.65 42.19
CA ASN A 548 -4.26 11.72 43.15
C ASN A 548 -4.04 11.19 44.58
N ASP A 549 -3.36 10.04 44.71
CA ASP A 549 -3.06 9.37 45.98
C ASP A 549 -1.55 9.12 46.14
N ALA A 550 -0.88 10.01 46.88
CA ALA A 550 0.54 9.91 47.18
C ALA A 550 0.91 8.68 48.04
N SER A 551 -0.06 8.03 48.71
CA SER A 551 0.21 6.83 49.51
C SER A 551 0.64 5.64 48.66
N LEU A 552 0.28 5.62 47.37
CA LEU A 552 0.65 4.57 46.41
C LEU A 552 2.11 4.60 45.98
N LEU A 553 2.77 5.76 46.10
CA LEU A 553 4.05 6.05 45.45
C LEU A 553 5.24 5.50 46.23
N HIS A 554 6.26 5.05 45.50
CA HIS A 554 7.61 4.85 46.03
C HIS A 554 8.59 5.83 45.37
N LEU A 555 9.17 6.73 46.17
CA LEU A 555 10.19 7.69 45.74
C LEU A 555 11.32 7.69 46.77
N HIS A 556 12.52 7.25 46.35
CA HIS A 556 13.76 7.11 47.14
C HIS A 556 13.80 6.04 48.27
N PRO A 557 15.01 5.59 48.68
CA PRO A 557 15.23 4.23 49.19
C PRO A 557 15.14 4.06 50.73
N TYR A 558 14.37 4.90 51.43
CA TYR A 558 14.34 4.91 52.90
C TYR A 558 13.17 4.12 53.51
N LYS A 559 13.38 3.58 54.72
CA LYS A 559 12.49 2.58 55.33
C LYS A 559 11.25 3.20 55.97
N HIS A 560 10.13 3.17 55.24
CA HIS A 560 8.74 3.03 55.72
C HIS A 560 8.12 4.03 56.73
N LEU A 561 8.86 4.85 57.48
CA LEU A 561 8.31 5.63 58.61
C LEU A 561 8.48 7.16 58.53
N GLU A 562 9.41 7.70 57.75
CA GLU A 562 9.61 9.16 57.55
C GLU A 562 8.93 9.67 56.25
N MET A 563 8.13 8.82 55.60
CA MET A 563 8.02 8.82 54.15
C MET A 563 6.97 9.78 53.55
N ASN A 564 5.99 10.28 54.32
CA ASN A 564 4.96 11.17 53.77
C ASN A 564 5.44 12.63 53.68
N GLU A 565 6.06 13.15 54.74
CA GLU A 565 6.56 14.54 54.78
C GLU A 565 7.70 14.76 53.76
N ASP A 566 8.55 13.75 53.54
CA ASP A 566 9.61 13.82 52.51
C ASP A 566 9.11 13.65 51.07
N ILE A 567 8.04 12.87 50.85
CA ILE A 567 7.35 12.86 49.57
C ILE A 567 6.67 14.23 49.34
N GLU A 568 6.00 14.79 50.34
CA GLU A 568 5.42 16.14 50.29
C GLU A 568 6.46 17.24 50.04
N ASN A 569 7.62 17.20 50.72
CA ASN A 569 8.75 18.10 50.49
C ASN A 569 9.38 17.92 49.10
N THR A 570 9.42 16.68 48.60
CA THR A 570 9.92 16.37 47.26
C THR A 570 8.95 16.81 46.15
N MET A 571 7.64 16.77 46.42
CA MET A 571 6.59 17.32 45.56
C MET A 571 6.51 18.85 45.67
N SER A 572 7.07 19.46 46.73
CA SER A 572 7.02 20.90 47.02
C SER A 572 8.23 21.72 46.55
N THR A 573 9.06 21.20 45.64
CA THR A 573 10.00 22.03 44.88
C THR A 573 10.25 21.45 43.49
N ALA A 574 10.00 22.26 42.45
CA ALA A 574 10.33 21.88 41.08
C ALA A 574 11.85 21.60 40.92
N LYS A 575 12.17 20.38 40.49
CA LYS A 575 13.53 19.89 40.24
C LYS A 575 13.57 18.99 39.00
N ARG A 576 14.76 18.79 38.43
CA ARG A 576 14.97 17.82 37.35
C ARG A 576 14.93 16.40 37.94
N TRP A 577 14.32 15.47 37.22
CA TRP A 577 14.13 14.07 37.64
C TRP A 577 14.85 13.10 36.71
N ASN A 578 15.25 11.96 37.26
CA ASN A 578 15.86 10.85 36.54
C ASN A 578 14.85 9.71 36.46
N TYR A 579 14.64 9.16 35.27
CA TYR A 579 13.85 7.95 35.05
C TYR A 579 14.15 6.83 36.05
N PHE A 580 15.44 6.53 36.32
CA PHE A 580 15.81 5.52 37.31
C PHE A 580 15.78 6.07 38.73
N LEU A 581 15.06 5.40 39.63
CA LEU A 581 15.04 5.69 41.06
C LEU A 581 16.28 5.11 41.76
N GLY A 582 16.74 3.94 41.30
CA GLY A 582 17.95 3.25 41.74
C GLY A 582 19.12 3.36 40.76
N ALA A 583 20.07 2.41 40.84
CA ALA A 583 21.19 2.34 39.90
C ALA A 583 20.68 2.03 38.47
N PRO A 584 21.17 2.70 37.41
CA PRO A 584 20.68 2.47 36.06
C PRO A 584 20.96 1.05 35.56
N ILE A 585 19.94 0.39 35.00
CA ILE A 585 20.04 -0.98 34.45
C ILE A 585 19.94 -0.94 32.92
N GLY A 586 20.71 -1.78 32.22
CA GLY A 586 20.68 -1.89 30.76
C GLY A 586 21.25 -0.67 30.01
N THR A 587 21.96 0.22 30.72
CA THR A 587 22.43 1.51 30.19
C THR A 587 23.80 1.89 30.80
N THR A 588 24.24 3.12 30.59
CA THR A 588 25.50 3.66 31.13
C THR A 588 25.53 3.73 32.65
N LYS A 589 26.73 3.59 33.25
CA LYS A 589 26.95 3.59 34.72
C LYS A 589 26.31 4.77 35.47
N ALA A 590 26.29 5.94 34.83
CA ALA A 590 25.46 7.07 35.21
C ALA A 590 24.43 7.30 34.10
N PHE A 591 23.21 7.67 34.49
CA PHE A 591 22.15 8.08 33.57
C PHE A 591 21.71 9.50 33.97
N PRO A 592 21.52 10.43 33.02
CA PRO A 592 21.17 11.80 33.34
C PRO A 592 19.70 11.95 33.73
N ALA A 593 19.35 13.10 34.29
CA ALA A 593 17.97 13.55 34.38
C ALA A 593 17.37 13.75 32.98
N ASP A 594 16.08 13.47 32.83
CA ASP A 594 15.35 13.55 31.58
C ASP A 594 14.14 14.49 31.68
N VAL A 595 13.84 15.12 30.55
CA VAL A 595 12.80 16.14 30.41
C VAL A 595 11.40 15.54 30.51
N ASP A 596 11.21 14.26 30.16
CA ASP A 596 9.89 13.63 30.16
C ASP A 596 9.39 13.39 31.58
N THR A 597 10.19 12.68 32.37
CA THR A 597 9.99 12.45 33.80
C THR A 597 9.87 13.75 34.57
N THR A 598 10.68 14.75 34.21
CA THR A 598 10.60 16.08 34.81
C THR A 598 9.27 16.77 34.47
N SER A 599 8.89 16.81 33.18
CA SER A 599 7.60 17.37 32.73
C SER A 599 6.43 16.67 33.41
N TYR A 600 6.44 15.34 33.50
CA TYR A 600 5.37 14.58 34.14
C TYR A 600 5.25 14.83 35.63
N SER A 601 6.38 15.03 36.34
CA SER A 601 6.33 15.44 37.75
C SER A 601 5.60 16.79 37.93
N LEU A 602 5.86 17.75 37.04
CA LEU A 602 5.22 19.07 37.05
C LEU A 602 3.76 19.03 36.59
N LEU A 603 3.32 17.98 35.89
CA LEU A 603 1.93 17.72 35.54
C LEU A 603 1.18 17.05 36.70
N ALA A 604 1.75 16.00 37.29
CA ALA A 604 1.16 15.22 38.37
C ALA A 604 1.10 15.96 39.71
N PHE A 605 2.09 16.79 40.03
CA PHE A 605 2.14 17.58 41.26
C PHE A 605 1.80 19.05 40.98
N THR A 606 1.10 19.73 41.90
CA THR A 606 0.63 21.10 41.70
C THR A 606 0.55 21.88 43.02
N PRO A 607 1.18 23.07 43.15
CA PRO A 607 2.49 23.46 42.63
C PRO A 607 3.32 24.23 43.70
N VAL A 608 4.64 24.06 43.81
CA VAL A 608 5.38 24.80 44.86
C VAL A 608 6.79 25.21 44.46
N SER A 609 6.97 26.52 44.21
CA SER A 609 8.25 27.21 43.92
C SER A 609 9.08 26.71 42.71
N ARG A 610 9.97 27.59 42.21
CA ARG A 610 11.02 27.32 41.19
C ARG A 610 10.59 26.73 39.84
N VAL A 611 9.31 26.45 39.57
CA VAL A 611 8.87 25.84 38.30
C VAL A 611 9.35 26.58 37.06
N HIS A 612 9.29 27.92 37.07
CA HIS A 612 9.78 28.73 35.95
C HIS A 612 11.28 28.52 35.66
N VAL A 613 12.11 28.25 36.67
CA VAL A 613 13.54 27.93 36.50
C VAL A 613 13.71 26.61 35.73
N ILE A 614 12.87 25.61 36.01
CA ILE A 614 12.90 24.33 35.29
C ILE A 614 12.38 24.47 33.86
N LEU A 615 11.38 25.34 33.64
CA LEU A 615 10.92 25.67 32.29
C LEU A 615 12.00 26.45 31.51
N ASP A 616 12.70 27.40 32.14
CA ASP A 616 13.82 28.12 31.52
C ASP A 616 14.99 27.17 31.19
N ASP A 617 15.28 26.20 32.08
CA ASP A 617 16.23 25.11 31.84
C ASP A 617 15.82 24.21 30.66
N MET A 618 14.52 24.01 30.40
CA MET A 618 14.02 23.28 29.22
C MET A 618 14.19 24.13 27.95
N LEU A 619 13.90 25.43 28.01
CA LEU A 619 14.08 26.36 26.89
C LEU A 619 15.56 26.56 26.51
N ALA A 620 16.46 26.48 27.49
CA ALA A 620 17.90 26.48 27.26
C ALA A 620 18.40 25.14 26.65
N ASN A 621 17.69 24.03 26.91
CA ASN A 621 18.01 22.70 26.40
C ASN A 621 17.35 22.39 25.05
N ARG A 622 17.32 23.36 24.13
CA ARG A 622 16.79 23.18 22.78
C ARG A 622 17.88 22.81 21.78
N ASN A 623 17.54 22.04 20.76
CA ASN A 623 18.37 21.84 19.59
C ASN A 623 18.24 23.04 18.61
N ASP A 624 18.97 22.99 17.49
CA ASP A 624 18.97 24.07 16.47
C ASP A 624 17.59 24.31 15.82
N ASP A 625 16.70 23.31 15.81
CA ASP A 625 15.32 23.43 15.33
C ASP A 625 14.36 24.07 16.36
N GLY A 626 14.86 24.40 17.56
CA GLY A 626 14.06 24.93 18.66
C GLY A 626 13.24 23.87 19.41
N LEU A 627 13.57 22.59 19.28
CA LEU A 627 12.91 21.48 19.96
C LEU A 627 13.63 21.13 21.27
N VAL A 628 12.88 20.97 22.37
CA VAL A 628 13.45 20.63 23.69
C VAL A 628 13.99 19.20 23.68
N GLN A 629 15.25 19.03 24.08
CA GLN A 629 15.93 17.73 24.06
C GLN A 629 15.53 16.85 25.24
N THR A 630 15.39 15.54 25.01
CA THR A 630 14.96 14.55 26.02
C THR A 630 15.86 14.50 27.25
N TYR A 631 17.17 14.74 27.10
CA TYR A 631 18.14 14.78 28.20
C TYR A 631 18.83 16.14 28.24
N TRP A 632 19.23 16.59 29.43
CA TRP A 632 20.14 17.75 29.61
C TRP A 632 21.63 17.38 29.46
N ASP A 633 21.91 16.14 29.07
CA ASP A 633 23.26 15.65 28.77
C ASP A 633 23.57 15.97 27.28
N PRO A 634 24.52 16.89 27.00
CA PRO A 634 24.84 17.27 25.61
C PRO A 634 25.47 16.15 24.80
N GLU A 635 25.95 15.07 25.43
CA GLU A 635 26.42 13.85 24.75
C GLU A 635 25.24 12.94 24.32
N ARG A 636 24.00 13.31 24.65
CA ARG A 636 22.77 12.56 24.31
C ARG A 636 21.72 13.42 23.58
N PRO A 637 22.06 14.09 22.46
CA PRO A 637 21.10 14.88 21.71
C PRO A 637 19.99 13.98 21.17
N ARG A 638 18.77 14.13 21.69
CA ARG A 638 17.60 13.33 21.33
C ARG A 638 16.32 14.14 21.41
N ILE A 639 15.42 13.83 20.50
CA ILE A 639 14.05 14.34 20.42
C ILE A 639 13.10 13.14 20.36
N ASP A 640 11.96 13.22 21.02
CA ASP A 640 10.91 12.20 21.00
C ASP A 640 9.54 12.88 21.13
N ILE A 641 8.57 12.47 20.29
CA ILE A 641 7.26 13.14 20.19
C ILE A 641 6.38 12.97 21.44
N CYS A 642 6.56 11.88 22.20
CA CYS A 642 5.83 11.68 23.46
C CYS A 642 6.37 12.63 24.53
N VAL A 643 7.70 12.73 24.63
CA VAL A 643 8.40 13.68 25.51
C VAL A 643 7.97 15.12 25.19
N LEU A 644 7.96 15.49 23.91
CA LEU A 644 7.55 16.83 23.48
C LEU A 644 6.06 17.11 23.77
N ALA A 645 5.18 16.11 23.72
CA ALA A 645 3.77 16.29 24.12
C ALA A 645 3.66 16.65 25.61
N ASN A 646 4.44 16.01 26.48
CA ASN A 646 4.50 16.32 27.91
C ASN A 646 5.17 17.68 28.19
N VAL A 647 6.22 18.05 27.44
CA VAL A 647 6.81 19.39 27.47
C VAL A 647 5.76 20.45 27.13
N VAL A 648 5.10 20.34 25.98
CA VAL A 648 4.09 21.32 25.57
C VAL A 648 2.97 21.39 26.62
N ARG A 649 2.51 20.25 27.15
CA ARG A 649 1.50 20.21 28.21
C ARG A 649 1.92 20.93 29.49
N VAL A 650 3.16 20.79 29.96
CA VAL A 650 3.62 21.53 31.14
C VAL A 650 3.75 23.04 30.86
N PHE A 651 4.23 23.44 29.68
CA PHE A 651 4.29 24.87 29.32
C PHE A 651 2.89 25.51 29.23
N TYR A 652 1.89 24.80 28.70
CA TYR A 652 0.50 25.27 28.71
C TYR A 652 -0.10 25.29 30.13
N LYS A 653 0.22 24.31 31.01
CA LYS A 653 -0.22 24.29 32.43
C LYS A 653 0.24 25.54 33.22
N TYR A 654 1.35 26.17 32.83
CA TYR A 654 1.91 27.36 33.47
C TYR A 654 1.89 28.61 32.58
N ASP A 655 0.93 28.71 31.65
CA ASP A 655 0.67 29.89 30.79
C ASP A 655 1.83 30.34 29.88
N ARG A 656 2.80 29.44 29.59
CA ARG A 656 3.99 29.68 28.76
C ARG A 656 3.98 28.93 27.42
N GLY A 657 2.83 28.40 27.00
CA GLY A 657 2.70 27.52 25.81
C GLY A 657 3.29 28.08 24.50
N THR A 658 3.29 29.40 24.32
CA THR A 658 3.84 30.07 23.12
C THR A 658 5.36 29.99 23.00
N GLU A 659 6.08 29.77 24.10
CA GLU A 659 7.56 29.70 24.11
C GLU A 659 8.09 28.37 23.56
N VAL A 660 7.20 27.38 23.41
CA VAL A 660 7.45 26.05 22.84
C VAL A 660 6.63 25.80 21.57
N ASN A 661 6.25 26.86 20.85
CA ASN A 661 5.53 26.75 19.58
C ASN A 661 6.18 25.78 18.58
N GLN A 662 7.52 25.76 18.46
CA GLN A 662 8.22 24.80 17.59
C GLN A 662 7.97 23.34 18.02
N CYS A 663 7.92 23.07 19.32
CA CYS A 663 7.59 21.74 19.85
C CYS A 663 6.13 21.39 19.58
N LEU A 664 5.22 22.37 19.73
CA LEU A 664 3.81 22.21 19.39
C LEU A 664 3.62 21.93 17.89
N ASP A 665 4.27 22.68 17.01
CA ASP A 665 4.24 22.48 15.57
C ASP A 665 4.80 21.10 15.21
N TYR A 666 5.87 20.65 15.88
CA TYR A 666 6.45 19.32 15.67
C TYR A 666 5.50 18.18 16.07
N ILE A 667 4.85 18.24 17.25
CA ILE A 667 3.85 17.22 17.63
C ILE A 667 2.52 17.36 16.86
N SER A 668 2.16 18.57 16.41
CA SER A 668 1.01 18.80 15.55
C SER A 668 1.26 18.19 14.17
N ASN A 669 2.45 18.39 13.61
CA ASN A 669 2.89 17.70 12.40
C ASN A 669 2.96 16.19 12.61
N ALA A 670 3.39 15.70 13.78
CA ALA A 670 3.35 14.27 14.09
C ALA A 670 1.90 13.73 14.10
N LEU A 671 0.93 14.47 14.67
CA LEU A 671 -0.49 14.10 14.70
C LEU A 671 -1.18 14.20 13.34
N PHE A 672 -1.14 15.37 12.71
CA PHE A 672 -1.70 15.61 11.36
C PHE A 672 -1.09 14.67 10.34
N SER A 673 0.17 14.28 10.58
CA SER A 673 0.75 13.21 9.80
C SER A 673 0.13 11.86 10.22
N GLY A 674 0.36 11.38 11.42
CA GLY A 674 0.29 9.95 11.71
C GLY A 674 1.66 9.29 11.74
N SER A 675 2.76 10.06 11.68
CA SER A 675 4.12 9.54 11.88
C SER A 675 4.33 8.93 13.27
N TYR A 676 3.45 9.23 14.22
CA TYR A 676 3.39 8.54 15.53
C TYR A 676 2.94 7.07 15.41
N GLY A 677 2.42 6.62 14.26
CA GLY A 677 1.71 5.36 14.07
C GLY A 677 2.48 4.08 14.46
N ALA A 678 3.81 4.10 14.36
CA ALA A 678 4.69 3.00 14.76
C ALA A 678 5.21 3.13 16.21
N GLY A 679 4.75 4.13 16.97
CA GLY A 679 5.37 4.55 18.21
C GLY A 679 6.72 5.24 18.00
N THR A 680 7.49 5.36 19.08
CA THR A 680 8.87 5.83 19.11
C THR A 680 9.80 4.74 19.65
N ARG A 681 11.11 5.01 19.65
CA ARG A 681 12.11 4.12 20.26
C ARG A 681 11.87 3.83 21.75
N HIS A 682 11.25 4.77 22.47
CA HIS A 682 10.99 4.65 23.91
C HIS A 682 9.53 4.26 24.18
N TYR A 683 8.61 4.71 23.31
CA TYR A 683 7.18 4.44 23.40
C TYR A 683 6.72 3.65 22.17
N CYS A 684 6.95 2.34 22.18
CA CYS A 684 6.75 1.44 21.03
C CYS A 684 5.31 1.29 20.51
N THR A 685 4.34 2.08 21.02
CA THR A 685 2.96 2.12 20.51
C THR A 685 2.49 3.56 20.25
N PRO A 686 1.64 3.78 19.23
CA PRO A 686 1.05 5.09 18.98
C PRO A 686 0.10 5.55 20.09
N GLU A 687 -0.45 4.62 20.88
CA GLU A 687 -1.40 4.92 21.95
C GLU A 687 -0.82 5.83 23.04
N THR A 688 0.47 5.75 23.35
CA THR A 688 1.08 6.63 24.36
C THR A 688 1.20 8.09 23.89
N PHE A 689 1.57 8.32 22.63
CA PHE A 689 1.57 9.66 22.03
C PHE A 689 0.16 10.27 22.01
N LEU A 690 -0.83 9.49 21.55
CA LEU A 690 -2.22 9.92 21.48
C LEU A 690 -2.80 10.20 22.88
N PHE A 691 -2.37 9.45 23.90
CA PHE A 691 -2.74 9.67 25.29
C PHE A 691 -2.26 11.02 25.81
N PHE A 692 -0.94 11.29 25.77
CA PHE A 692 -0.41 12.58 26.25
C PHE A 692 -0.96 13.78 25.48
N LEU A 693 -1.13 13.65 24.15
CA LEU A 693 -1.72 14.70 23.32
C LEU A 693 -3.22 14.89 23.60
N SER A 694 -3.96 13.84 23.95
CA SER A 694 -5.38 13.96 24.34
C SER A 694 -5.56 14.78 25.60
N HIS A 695 -4.69 14.60 26.60
CA HIS A 695 -4.72 15.41 27.81
C HIS A 695 -4.34 16.87 27.51
N LEU A 696 -3.28 17.13 26.73
CA LEU A 696 -2.92 18.51 26.30
C LEU A 696 -4.11 19.26 25.66
N VAL A 697 -4.83 18.63 24.74
CA VAL A 697 -5.96 19.24 24.02
C VAL A 697 -7.22 19.38 24.89
N VAL A 698 -7.44 18.46 25.83
CA VAL A 698 -8.59 18.48 26.74
C VAL A 698 -8.42 19.50 27.86
N ASP A 699 -7.22 19.60 28.43
CA ASP A 699 -6.87 20.55 29.49
C ASP A 699 -6.90 22.01 28.99
N ASN A 700 -6.76 22.24 27.68
CA ASN A 700 -6.63 23.56 27.07
C ASN A 700 -7.70 23.88 25.99
N PRO A 701 -9.01 23.80 26.30
CA PRO A 701 -10.08 23.85 25.30
C PRO A 701 -10.22 25.20 24.56
N ASN A 702 -9.65 26.27 25.11
CA ASN A 702 -9.72 27.63 24.58
C ASN A 702 -8.47 28.05 23.79
N ALA A 703 -7.38 27.27 23.84
CA ALA A 703 -6.15 27.59 23.11
C ALA A 703 -6.36 27.36 21.60
N ALA A 704 -6.35 28.43 20.80
CA ALA A 704 -6.67 28.35 19.37
C ALA A 704 -5.78 27.37 18.58
N GLN A 705 -4.48 27.31 18.93
CA GLN A 705 -3.50 26.40 18.33
C GLN A 705 -3.73 24.92 18.71
N LEU A 706 -4.37 24.64 19.85
CA LEU A 706 -4.69 23.26 20.27
C LEU A 706 -6.09 22.83 19.80
N LYS A 707 -6.99 23.79 19.61
CA LYS A 707 -8.35 23.55 19.11
C LYS A 707 -8.37 22.89 17.73
N CYS A 708 -7.44 23.23 16.84
CA CYS A 708 -7.34 22.59 15.52
C CYS A 708 -6.88 21.13 15.60
N LEU A 709 -6.18 20.72 16.68
CA LEU A 709 -5.75 19.34 16.90
C LEU A 709 -6.89 18.42 17.34
N ARG A 710 -7.95 18.96 17.94
CA ARG A 710 -9.03 18.17 18.55
C ARG A 710 -9.70 17.20 17.59
N GLN A 711 -10.00 17.64 16.36
CA GLN A 711 -10.67 16.77 15.38
C GLN A 711 -9.71 15.72 14.79
N PRO A 712 -8.49 16.06 14.31
CA PRO A 712 -7.52 15.05 13.89
C PRO A 712 -7.14 14.06 15.00
N LEU A 713 -7.09 14.50 16.26
CA LEU A 713 -6.81 13.62 17.42
C LEU A 713 -7.96 12.67 17.72
N ALA A 714 -9.21 13.14 17.64
CA ALA A 714 -10.38 12.28 17.74
C ALA A 714 -10.43 11.26 16.58
N SER A 715 -10.12 11.70 15.35
CA SER A 715 -10.00 10.82 14.18
C SER A 715 -8.87 9.80 14.31
N ALA A 716 -7.71 10.20 14.84
CA ALA A 716 -6.59 9.32 15.12
C ALA A 716 -6.97 8.22 16.12
N LEU A 717 -7.59 8.57 17.25
CA LEU A 717 -8.07 7.61 18.24
C LEU A 717 -9.20 6.72 17.70
N ALA A 718 -10.08 7.27 16.85
CA ALA A 718 -11.10 6.49 16.15
C ALA A 718 -10.49 5.50 15.16
N ALA A 719 -9.48 5.89 14.38
CA ALA A 719 -8.75 5.02 13.46
C ALA A 719 -7.98 3.90 14.17
N ARG A 720 -7.55 4.12 15.42
CA ARG A 720 -7.00 3.04 16.27
C ARG A 720 -8.09 2.13 16.87
N THR A 721 -9.37 2.46 16.78
CA THR A 721 -10.45 1.63 17.37
C THR A 721 -10.66 0.36 16.55
N GLY A 722 -10.58 -0.81 17.20
CA GLY A 722 -10.61 -2.12 16.53
C GLY A 722 -9.29 -2.56 15.90
N VAL A 723 -8.29 -1.66 15.84
CA VAL A 723 -6.95 -1.97 15.35
C VAL A 723 -6.10 -2.56 16.49
N TYR A 724 -5.69 -3.82 16.31
CA TYR A 724 -4.81 -4.58 17.19
C TYR A 724 -3.52 -4.94 16.46
N GLU A 725 -2.81 -3.92 15.99
CA GLU A 725 -1.54 -4.07 15.27
C GLU A 725 -0.40 -4.42 16.23
N ASN A 726 0.00 -5.69 16.24
CA ASN A 726 1.40 -6.13 16.09
C ASN A 726 1.48 -7.66 16.01
N GLN A 727 2.59 -8.23 15.53
CA GLN A 727 2.79 -9.69 15.53
C GLN A 727 2.71 -10.32 16.95
N VAL A 728 2.87 -9.49 17.99
CA VAL A 728 2.70 -9.86 19.39
C VAL A 728 1.25 -10.23 19.72
N THR A 729 0.22 -9.59 19.15
CA THR A 729 -1.19 -9.99 19.44
C THR A 729 -1.58 -11.32 18.81
N GLN A 730 -0.95 -11.74 17.71
CA GLN A 730 -1.06 -13.12 17.22
C GLN A 730 -0.32 -14.08 18.16
N SER A 731 0.91 -13.73 18.57
CA SER A 731 1.70 -14.53 19.52
C SER A 731 0.99 -14.69 20.88
N GLU A 732 0.28 -13.67 21.35
CA GLU A 732 -0.54 -13.69 22.55
C GLU A 732 -1.81 -14.52 22.36
N LEU A 733 -2.47 -14.45 21.19
CA LEU A 733 -3.61 -15.32 20.89
C LEU A 733 -3.19 -16.79 20.85
N ASP A 734 -2.05 -17.08 20.23
CA ASP A 734 -1.44 -18.41 20.15
C ASP A 734 -0.97 -18.90 21.53
N LEU A 735 -0.43 -18.00 22.36
CA LEU A 735 -0.03 -18.29 23.76
C LEU A 735 -1.24 -18.55 24.65
N VAL A 736 -2.30 -17.74 24.55
CA VAL A 736 -3.58 -17.93 25.26
C VAL A 736 -4.22 -19.27 24.85
N GLN A 737 -4.23 -19.60 23.57
CA GLN A 737 -4.70 -20.90 23.09
C GLN A 737 -3.81 -22.05 23.59
N SER A 738 -2.48 -21.88 23.64
CA SER A 738 -1.52 -22.84 24.20
C SER A 738 -1.74 -23.07 25.71
N CYS A 739 -1.89 -22.01 26.50
CA CYS A 739 -2.09 -22.12 27.95
C CYS A 739 -3.49 -22.65 28.30
N GLN A 740 -4.53 -22.29 27.54
CA GLN A 740 -5.86 -22.92 27.65
C GLN A 740 -5.82 -24.41 27.29
N ALA A 741 -5.03 -24.83 26.29
CA ALA A 741 -4.83 -26.24 25.96
C ALA A 741 -4.01 -27.01 27.03
N LYS A 742 -3.30 -26.31 27.92
CA LYS A 742 -2.52 -26.88 29.03
C LYS A 742 -3.21 -26.77 30.40
N GLY A 743 -4.25 -25.94 30.53
CA GLY A 743 -4.95 -25.69 31.79
C GLY A 743 -4.21 -24.75 32.75
N GLU A 744 -3.38 -23.86 32.22
CA GLU A 744 -2.57 -22.90 32.99
C GLU A 744 -3.33 -21.58 33.25
N ASP A 745 -3.10 -20.95 34.40
CA ASP A 745 -3.72 -19.67 34.76
C ASP A 745 -2.95 -18.48 34.16
N TYR A 746 -3.65 -17.66 33.36
CA TYR A 746 -3.06 -16.64 32.51
C TYR A 746 -2.97 -15.27 33.17
N GLU A 747 -3.70 -14.99 34.27
CA GLU A 747 -3.69 -13.66 34.92
C GLU A 747 -2.38 -13.36 35.68
N ALA A 748 -1.49 -14.35 35.83
CA ALA A 748 -0.20 -14.22 36.52
C ALA A 748 0.94 -13.67 35.63
N TYR A 749 0.80 -13.68 34.30
CA TYR A 749 1.87 -13.28 33.37
C TYR A 749 1.61 -11.90 32.77
N ILE A 750 2.12 -10.88 33.47
CA ILE A 750 2.50 -9.50 33.04
C ILE A 750 1.54 -8.80 32.04
N PRO A 751 1.02 -7.59 32.35
CA PRO A 751 0.30 -6.81 31.36
C PRO A 751 1.26 -6.44 30.22
N SER A 752 1.09 -7.10 29.07
CA SER A 752 1.87 -6.82 27.89
C SER A 752 1.64 -5.39 27.41
N VAL A 753 2.54 -4.91 26.56
CA VAL A 753 2.46 -3.60 25.91
C VAL A 753 1.07 -3.36 25.26
N GLY A 754 0.40 -4.42 24.77
CA GLY A 754 -0.95 -4.35 24.22
C GLY A 754 -2.04 -4.00 25.24
N GLY A 755 -1.94 -4.51 26.47
CA GLY A 755 -2.88 -4.18 27.56
C GLY A 755 -2.79 -2.71 28.00
N LEU A 756 -1.56 -2.18 28.09
CA LEU A 756 -1.32 -0.77 28.39
C LEU A 756 -1.83 0.15 27.27
N ALA A 757 -1.53 -0.20 26.01
CA ALA A 757 -2.00 0.55 24.84
C ALA A 757 -3.55 0.62 24.79
N LEU A 758 -4.23 -0.51 25.04
CA LEU A 758 -5.69 -0.56 25.10
C LEU A 758 -6.25 0.33 26.23
N ALA A 759 -5.64 0.31 27.42
CA ALA A 759 -6.04 1.16 28.53
C ALA A 759 -5.86 2.65 28.22
N MET A 760 -4.69 3.05 27.70
CA MET A 760 -4.40 4.41 27.25
C MET A 760 -5.40 4.90 26.20
N ARG A 761 -5.72 4.06 25.19
CA ARG A 761 -6.71 4.37 24.15
C ARG A 761 -8.11 4.61 24.72
N ILE A 762 -8.55 3.78 25.67
CA ILE A 762 -9.86 3.93 26.35
C ILE A 762 -9.91 5.23 27.15
N LEU A 763 -8.85 5.55 27.91
CA LEU A 763 -8.75 6.80 28.67
C LEU A 763 -8.77 8.02 27.74
N SER A 764 -8.00 8.01 26.65
CA SER A 764 -7.95 9.11 25.67
C SER A 764 -9.31 9.38 25.02
N CYS A 765 -10.02 8.33 24.63
CA CYS A 765 -11.39 8.43 24.10
C CYS A 765 -12.35 9.02 25.15
N HIS A 766 -12.21 8.64 26.42
CA HIS A 766 -13.00 9.23 27.51
C HIS A 766 -12.69 10.73 27.69
N SER A 767 -11.42 11.11 27.79
CA SER A 767 -10.97 12.51 27.94
C SER A 767 -11.50 13.40 26.81
N LEU A 768 -11.49 12.93 25.56
CA LEU A 768 -12.01 13.68 24.41
C LEU A 768 -13.54 13.59 24.22
N SER A 769 -14.24 12.80 25.05
CA SER A 769 -15.68 12.49 24.92
C SER A 769 -16.07 11.76 23.63
N VAL A 770 -15.16 10.96 23.08
CA VAL A 770 -15.35 10.14 21.88
C VAL A 770 -15.82 8.73 22.27
N ARG A 771 -16.82 8.18 21.58
CA ARG A 771 -17.30 6.81 21.83
C ARG A 771 -16.45 5.79 21.05
N PRO A 772 -15.81 4.80 21.69
CA PRO A 772 -15.12 3.72 20.98
C PRO A 772 -16.12 2.78 20.30
N ALA A 773 -16.28 2.90 18.98
CA ALA A 773 -17.07 1.98 18.17
C ALA A 773 -16.30 0.66 17.93
N GLY A 774 -16.27 -0.20 18.95
CA GLY A 774 -15.53 -1.48 18.88
C GLY A 774 -15.67 -2.40 20.09
N ILE A 775 -16.14 -1.89 21.24
CA ILE A 775 -16.40 -2.70 22.45
C ILE A 775 -17.91 -2.94 22.62
N ALA A 776 -18.56 -3.40 21.54
CA ALA A 776 -19.96 -3.81 21.54
C ALA A 776 -20.05 -5.34 21.53
N ARG A 777 -20.86 -5.91 22.43
CA ARG A 777 -20.92 -7.36 22.70
C ARG A 777 -21.34 -8.16 21.46
N HIS A 778 -20.70 -9.30 21.24
CA HIS A 778 -21.33 -10.39 20.48
C HIS A 778 -22.70 -10.68 21.11
N ARG A 779 -23.78 -10.44 20.35
CA ARG A 779 -25.09 -11.01 20.65
C ARG A 779 -25.01 -12.51 20.34
N THR A 780 -24.83 -13.33 21.37
CA THR A 780 -25.08 -14.76 21.28
C THR A 780 -26.57 -14.99 20.95
N SER A 781 -26.85 -15.56 19.79
CA SER A 781 -28.16 -16.12 19.47
C SER A 781 -28.45 -17.30 20.39
N ARG A 782 -29.55 -17.25 21.15
CA ARG A 782 -30.29 -18.45 21.60
C ARG A 782 -31.76 -18.13 21.83
N SER A 783 -32.56 -19.16 21.57
CA SER A 783 -34.00 -19.34 21.70
C SER A 783 -34.58 -18.89 23.06
N ASP A 784 -35.88 -18.63 23.26
CA ASP A 784 -37.04 -19.47 22.94
C ASP A 784 -38.39 -18.74 23.01
N ALA A 785 -39.39 -19.33 22.32
CA ALA A 785 -40.85 -19.29 22.54
C ALA A 785 -41.52 -18.15 23.34
N ARG A 786 -42.28 -17.29 22.65
CA ARG A 786 -43.76 -17.38 22.56
C ARG A 786 -44.34 -16.43 21.51
#